data_AF-F4RYU3-F1
#
_entry.id   AF-F4RYU3-F1
#
_cell.length_a   1.000
_cell.length_b   1.000
_cell.length_c   1.000
_cell.angle_alpha   90.00
_cell.angle_beta   90.00
_cell.angle_gamma   90.00
#
_symmetry.space_group_name_H-M   'P 1'
#
loop_
_entity.id
_entity.type
_entity.pdbx_description
1 polymer ?
#
loop_
_entity_poly.entity_id
_entity_poly.type
_entity_poly.pdbx_seq_one_letter_code
_entity_poly.pdbx_strand_id
1 'polypeptide(L)'
;MVRSRKAKRDSNVLAGIGTRPSRKRQGDTPPRKPPVIPKSISDALGIGQSGTNDQPIPQHNYDDFNLFNDPAAAEFIPHRDEPEANPPSIPILGTKFAQESLEYWNAEERRLEKLKWAAIESDMTATYLECQHCTKNWTSQASYLDINIICQCTNTKLVKQTVDLYAQSKVHFQAEIIFCSCMPRPVRLLHYGYIASSPQFPKTAFSIPLLQFHHHLRNETVVASTGFVNALFRFLKSRSDRSNTNMKPKNTKYESLIHDRDLRKQFTQSVDMYQAIILCTKRIYKEGLKLSNAQLLADQCARCFGPAINETKISPQEPDVIIALDGNFQHRHYTRSSKDNPTEEEYPDIFIKPLCMKKNEIIQNSTETQVKDIKITCMSTAKWLLRRLRNAQTVSCQARTALTNLLSRRSSLFPTIRYTHDFLRQQWLVERNSQQKRCHIKEEQKLELGRLLYYEEMAQNVWDQDAEDAEEAILRLREHNTYKKKIEKQRAKIGSEVILNNLEAHKQDQILKIWFTKQEVRDQFLAICEQKRPLDISRRDGRNSSISYNNKTPLLKTLRNQAAKLKTKLENYQKMLSTYSITSPHRSQPENITYPELLKIYFDHTFWNDGLFTNGRETWAIDGDTQYGMRQIAYFDRASEEIRRIGWEVRRVMRWAIDLHNSLYSYLFQLQSQNNEVELQMDLCLVQHPALSSLSGPGKISAAQVIIYEKLVHVLNLQVLWNSNLLEVFQSTPPQDGDGDLKIIWCDQVLSVI
;
A
#
# COMPACT_ATOMS: atom_id res chain seq x y z
N MET A 1 -1.49 59.93 -55.71
CA MET A 1 -0.68 61.10 -55.30
C MET A 1 -0.38 60.97 -53.82
N VAL A 2 0.87 60.77 -53.40
CA VAL A 2 1.90 61.79 -53.09
C VAL A 2 1.73 62.41 -51.69
N ARG A 3 2.53 61.89 -50.74
CA ARG A 3 3.25 62.58 -49.63
C ARG A 3 2.45 63.35 -48.55
N SER A 4 3.00 63.69 -47.37
CA SER A 4 4.06 63.15 -46.48
C SER A 4 4.33 64.18 -45.35
N ARG A 5 4.93 63.76 -44.21
CA ARG A 5 5.64 64.60 -43.18
C ARG A 5 4.73 65.46 -42.26
N LYS A 6 5.08 65.81 -41.01
CA LYS A 6 6.23 65.61 -40.08
C LYS A 6 5.66 65.77 -38.63
N ALA A 7 6.08 65.07 -37.56
CA ALA A 7 7.25 65.32 -36.68
C ALA A 7 7.38 66.81 -36.20
N LYS A 8 7.70 67.17 -34.93
CA LYS A 8 8.27 66.44 -33.76
C LYS A 8 8.29 67.38 -32.52
N ARG A 9 8.23 66.84 -31.27
CA ARG A 9 8.89 67.35 -30.02
C ARG A 9 8.48 68.74 -29.47
N ASP A 10 8.68 69.15 -28.21
CA ASP A 10 9.02 68.59 -26.86
C ASP A 10 8.78 69.76 -25.86
N SER A 11 8.73 69.72 -24.51
CA SER A 11 8.87 68.70 -23.43
C SER A 11 8.28 69.28 -22.10
N ASN A 12 8.38 68.51 -20.99
CA ASN A 12 8.29 68.91 -19.56
C ASN A 12 6.90 69.29 -18.97
N VAL A 13 6.49 68.94 -17.73
CA VAL A 13 6.67 67.82 -16.76
C VAL A 13 6.36 68.39 -15.36
N LEU A 14 5.33 67.85 -14.68
CA LEU A 14 5.12 67.67 -13.22
C LEU A 14 3.61 67.41 -13.01
N ALA A 15 3.19 66.15 -12.84
CA ALA A 15 2.90 65.49 -11.54
C ALA A 15 1.56 65.93 -10.89
N GLY A 16 0.60 65.04 -10.60
CA GLY A 16 0.60 63.58 -10.79
C GLY A 16 -0.70 62.88 -10.33
N ILE A 17 -0.59 61.58 -10.04
CA ILE A 17 -1.63 60.66 -9.53
C ILE A 17 -2.72 60.26 -10.56
N GLY A 18 -2.44 59.18 -11.29
CA GLY A 18 -3.38 58.47 -12.17
C GLY A 18 -3.47 56.98 -11.83
N THR A 19 -4.70 56.51 -11.67
CA THR A 19 -5.17 55.14 -11.40
C THR A 19 -4.47 53.99 -12.15
N ARG A 20 -4.26 52.85 -11.46
CA ARG A 20 -3.92 51.54 -12.05
C ARG A 20 -5.04 50.98 -12.96
N PRO A 21 -4.68 50.26 -14.03
CA PRO A 21 -5.43 49.10 -14.49
C PRO A 21 -4.63 47.78 -14.43
N SER A 22 -5.38 46.67 -14.43
CA SER A 22 -4.90 45.28 -14.36
C SER A 22 -3.98 44.86 -15.50
N ARG A 23 -2.98 44.01 -15.22
CA ARG A 23 -2.15 43.33 -16.22
C ARG A 23 -2.28 41.81 -16.06
N LYS A 24 -2.81 41.13 -17.09
CA LYS A 24 -2.87 39.66 -17.18
C LYS A 24 -1.44 39.09 -17.10
N ARG A 25 -1.23 38.06 -16.29
CA ARG A 25 0.00 37.24 -16.35
C ARG A 25 -0.10 36.28 -17.53
N GLN A 26 0.81 36.39 -18.49
CA GLN A 26 1.14 35.26 -19.37
C GLN A 26 2.02 34.27 -18.57
N GLY A 27 1.94 32.98 -18.88
CA GLY A 27 2.83 31.98 -18.30
C GLY A 27 4.20 32.04 -18.99
N ASP A 28 5.26 32.28 -18.22
CA ASP A 28 6.61 32.39 -18.75
C ASP A 28 7.12 31.03 -19.26
N THR A 29 7.48 30.96 -20.55
CA THR A 29 8.18 29.82 -21.15
C THR A 29 9.68 30.14 -21.19
N PRO A 30 10.59 29.29 -20.69
CA PRO A 30 12.01 29.62 -20.62
C PRO A 30 12.68 29.81 -22.01
N PRO A 31 13.62 30.75 -22.16
CA PRO A 31 14.27 31.03 -23.44
C PRO A 31 15.25 29.93 -23.89
N ARG A 32 15.42 29.81 -25.21
CA ARG A 32 15.92 28.59 -25.89
C ARG A 32 17.41 28.63 -26.30
N LYS A 33 18.30 29.27 -25.51
CA LYS A 33 19.74 29.41 -25.86
C LYS A 33 20.69 29.08 -24.70
N PRO A 34 21.79 28.35 -24.94
CA PRO A 34 22.84 28.12 -23.93
C PRO A 34 23.76 29.35 -23.80
N PRO A 35 24.22 29.72 -22.59
CA PRO A 35 25.21 30.77 -22.40
C PRO A 35 26.65 30.26 -22.61
N VAL A 36 27.51 31.14 -23.16
CA VAL A 36 28.95 30.92 -23.33
C VAL A 36 29.66 31.08 -21.99
N ILE A 37 30.67 30.25 -21.71
CA ILE A 37 31.42 30.20 -20.44
C ILE A 37 32.44 31.37 -20.37
N PRO A 38 32.37 32.26 -19.36
CA PRO A 38 33.44 33.19 -19.02
C PRO A 38 34.41 32.59 -18.00
N LYS A 39 35.68 33.02 -18.03
CA LYS A 39 36.73 32.60 -17.10
C LYS A 39 36.63 33.41 -15.79
N SER A 40 36.68 32.70 -14.64
CA SER A 40 36.88 33.18 -13.26
C SER A 40 36.09 34.41 -12.77
N ILE A 41 35.28 34.22 -11.73
CA ILE A 41 34.50 35.29 -11.06
C ILE A 41 35.35 36.15 -10.10
N SER A 42 36.58 35.71 -9.80
CA SER A 42 37.53 36.37 -8.87
C SER A 42 37.75 37.86 -9.19
N ASP A 43 37.91 38.19 -10.47
CA ASP A 43 38.30 39.53 -10.91
C ASP A 43 37.10 40.49 -10.99
N ALA A 44 35.86 39.96 -10.96
CA ALA A 44 34.63 40.74 -11.09
C ALA A 44 34.14 41.34 -9.75
N LEU A 45 34.75 40.97 -8.62
CA LEU A 45 34.30 41.35 -7.27
C LEU A 45 35.28 42.24 -6.49
N GLY A 46 36.48 42.51 -7.02
CA GLY A 46 37.32 43.63 -6.57
C GLY A 46 37.85 43.57 -5.13
N ILE A 47 37.94 42.38 -4.51
CA ILE A 47 38.48 42.23 -3.15
C ILE A 47 39.98 41.92 -3.22
N GLY A 48 40.79 42.98 -3.16
CA GLY A 48 42.23 42.92 -2.96
C GLY A 48 42.63 42.62 -1.50
N GLN A 49 43.90 42.27 -1.31
CA GLN A 49 44.46 41.67 -0.09
C GLN A 49 44.70 42.66 1.08
N SER A 50 44.46 42.18 2.31
CA SER A 50 45.22 42.49 3.54
C SER A 50 44.70 41.54 4.65
N GLY A 51 45.45 41.00 5.60
CA GLY A 51 46.88 41.02 5.90
C GLY A 51 47.14 39.99 7.02
N THR A 52 48.41 39.63 7.27
CA THR A 52 48.82 38.56 8.19
C THR A 52 48.44 38.81 9.67
N ASN A 53 48.17 37.73 10.42
CA ASN A 53 48.77 37.47 11.74
C ASN A 53 48.43 36.06 12.25
N ASP A 54 49.47 35.28 12.57
CA ASP A 54 49.37 34.04 13.35
C ASP A 54 49.34 34.35 14.86
N GLN A 55 48.50 33.64 15.63
CA GLN A 55 48.95 32.86 16.80
C GLN A 55 47.82 32.00 17.43
N PRO A 56 48.12 30.85 18.07
CA PRO A 56 47.12 29.91 18.58
C PRO A 56 47.10 29.75 20.12
N ILE A 57 45.91 29.65 20.74
CA ILE A 57 45.70 29.22 22.15
C ILE A 57 44.28 28.62 22.31
N PRO A 58 43.97 27.76 23.31
CA PRO A 58 44.45 26.38 23.46
C PRO A 58 43.30 25.34 23.49
N GLN A 59 43.67 24.06 23.38
CA GLN A 59 42.79 22.93 23.76
C GLN A 59 42.71 22.80 25.29
N HIS A 60 41.53 22.52 25.83
CA HIS A 60 41.38 22.05 27.21
C HIS A 60 41.03 20.57 27.21
N ASN A 61 41.90 19.76 27.81
CA ASN A 61 41.64 18.35 28.10
C ASN A 61 40.51 18.22 29.13
N TYR A 62 39.71 17.17 28.99
CA TYR A 62 39.21 16.42 30.13
C TYR A 62 39.53 14.94 29.88
N ASP A 63 40.29 14.36 30.81
CA ASP A 63 40.68 12.96 30.78
C ASP A 63 39.48 12.06 31.13
N ASP A 64 39.24 11.03 30.31
CA ASP A 64 38.37 9.89 30.66
C ASP A 64 39.06 8.58 30.28
N PHE A 65 40.22 8.35 30.88
CA PHE A 65 40.87 7.05 30.92
C PHE A 65 40.38 6.28 32.14
N ASN A 66 39.48 5.30 31.95
CA ASN A 66 39.60 3.92 32.48
C ASN A 66 38.32 3.10 32.28
N LEU A 67 38.14 2.49 31.09
CA LEU A 67 37.21 1.35 30.94
C LEU A 67 37.62 0.35 29.83
N PHE A 68 38.91 0.27 29.51
CA PHE A 68 39.46 -0.54 28.41
C PHE A 68 40.22 -1.81 28.85
N ASN A 69 40.02 -2.28 30.08
CA ASN A 69 40.64 -3.50 30.62
C ASN A 69 39.60 -4.57 31.03
N ASP A 70 38.74 -4.95 30.09
CA ASP A 70 38.01 -6.23 30.15
C ASP A 70 38.48 -7.14 29.00
N PRO A 71 39.19 -8.25 29.28
CA PRO A 71 39.69 -9.16 28.25
C PRO A 71 38.61 -9.81 27.39
N ALA A 72 37.35 -9.84 27.81
CA ALA A 72 36.25 -10.45 27.05
C ALA A 72 35.82 -9.64 25.80
N ALA A 73 36.29 -8.39 25.66
CA ALA A 73 35.89 -7.50 24.57
C ALA A 73 36.75 -7.60 23.28
N ALA A 74 37.89 -8.30 23.33
CA ALA A 74 38.88 -8.30 22.25
C ALA A 74 38.48 -9.17 21.01
N GLU A 75 37.51 -10.06 21.14
CA GLU A 75 37.22 -11.09 20.12
C GLU A 75 36.29 -10.64 18.97
N PHE A 76 35.74 -9.42 19.03
CA PHE A 76 34.75 -8.91 18.07
C PHE A 76 35.21 -7.67 17.27
N ILE A 77 36.52 -7.45 17.13
CA ILE A 77 37.10 -6.27 16.45
C ILE A 77 37.68 -6.65 15.06
N PRO A 78 36.96 -6.43 13.94
CA PRO A 78 37.55 -6.44 12.61
C PRO A 78 38.04 -5.04 12.18
N HIS A 79 39.33 -4.78 12.42
CA HIS A 79 40.18 -3.70 11.88
C HIS A 79 39.89 -2.23 12.28
N ARG A 80 40.93 -1.40 12.17
CA ARG A 80 40.95 0.04 12.52
C ARG A 80 40.21 0.90 11.49
N ASP A 81 39.60 1.97 11.97
CA ASP A 81 38.97 3.02 11.17
C ASP A 81 39.97 3.85 10.33
N GLU A 82 39.53 4.31 9.16
CA GLU A 82 40.11 5.46 8.45
C GLU A 82 39.21 6.70 8.64
N PRO A 83 39.76 7.93 8.60
CA PRO A 83 39.04 9.15 8.95
C PRO A 83 37.92 9.52 7.95
N GLU A 84 36.86 10.12 8.49
CA GLU A 84 35.64 10.50 7.75
C GLU A 84 35.90 11.51 6.61
N ALA A 85 35.17 11.35 5.51
CA ALA A 85 35.19 12.31 4.40
C ALA A 85 34.29 13.53 4.69
N ASN A 86 34.78 14.72 4.33
CA ASN A 86 34.11 16.00 4.57
C ASN A 86 32.66 16.07 4.01
N PRO A 87 31.75 16.79 4.68
CA PRO A 87 30.35 16.93 4.26
C PRO A 87 30.20 17.71 2.93
N PRO A 88 29.14 17.42 2.13
CA PRO A 88 28.96 18.02 0.81
C PRO A 88 28.52 19.49 0.87
N SER A 89 28.97 20.26 -0.12
CA SER A 89 28.74 21.70 -0.23
C SER A 89 27.32 22.11 -0.67
N ILE A 90 26.91 23.30 -0.25
CA ILE A 90 25.55 23.85 -0.43
C ILE A 90 25.28 24.19 -1.92
N PRO A 91 24.16 23.74 -2.53
CA PRO A 91 23.86 24.04 -3.94
C PRO A 91 23.54 25.52 -4.23
N ILE A 92 24.17 26.06 -5.26
CA ILE A 92 23.99 27.44 -5.75
C ILE A 92 22.64 27.58 -6.46
N LEU A 93 21.92 28.70 -6.27
CA LEU A 93 20.57 28.95 -6.84
C LEU A 93 20.44 28.67 -8.35
N GLY A 94 21.52 28.90 -9.13
CA GLY A 94 21.56 28.63 -10.56
C GLY A 94 21.53 27.14 -10.95
N THR A 95 22.07 26.24 -10.13
CA THR A 95 22.00 24.78 -10.41
C THR A 95 20.57 24.27 -10.22
N LYS A 96 19.83 24.83 -9.25
CA LYS A 96 18.41 24.53 -9.04
C LYS A 96 17.56 24.95 -10.24
N PHE A 97 17.72 26.17 -10.76
CA PHE A 97 17.00 26.62 -11.96
C PHE A 97 17.35 25.77 -13.20
N ALA A 98 18.63 25.42 -13.39
CA ALA A 98 19.05 24.55 -14.49
C ALA A 98 18.43 23.14 -14.39
N GLN A 99 18.33 22.59 -13.18
CA GLN A 99 17.65 21.31 -12.92
C GLN A 99 16.15 21.40 -13.20
N GLU A 100 15.46 22.41 -12.68
CA GLU A 100 14.02 22.62 -12.88
C GLU A 100 13.66 22.78 -14.36
N SER A 101 14.47 23.53 -15.13
CA SER A 101 14.31 23.68 -16.58
C SER A 101 14.53 22.36 -17.33
N LEU A 102 15.57 21.60 -16.99
CA LEU A 102 15.83 20.28 -17.57
C LEU A 102 14.70 19.28 -17.25
N GLU A 103 14.17 19.29 -16.03
CA GLU A 103 13.05 18.45 -15.62
C GLU A 103 11.75 18.81 -16.36
N TYR A 104 11.48 20.09 -16.60
CA TYR A 104 10.38 20.55 -17.45
C TYR A 104 10.49 20.05 -18.89
N TRP A 105 11.64 20.25 -19.57
CA TRP A 105 11.80 19.80 -20.95
C TRP A 105 11.74 18.27 -21.08
N ASN A 106 12.29 17.53 -20.11
CA ASN A 106 12.17 16.08 -20.04
C ASN A 106 10.72 15.61 -19.77
N ALA A 107 9.89 16.41 -19.08
CA ALA A 107 8.46 16.14 -18.91
C ALA A 107 7.67 16.40 -20.19
N GLU A 108 7.95 17.50 -20.88
CA GLU A 108 7.30 17.84 -22.16
C GLU A 108 7.66 16.85 -23.28
N GLU A 109 8.92 16.38 -23.35
CA GLU A 109 9.31 15.32 -24.28
C GLU A 109 8.51 14.02 -24.03
N ARG A 110 8.39 13.59 -22.76
CA ARG A 110 7.57 12.43 -22.37
C ARG A 110 6.09 12.62 -22.71
N ARG A 111 5.53 13.83 -22.52
CA ARG A 111 4.14 14.17 -22.87
C ARG A 111 3.90 14.06 -24.38
N LEU A 112 4.80 14.61 -25.18
CA LEU A 112 4.74 14.54 -26.65
C LEU A 112 4.93 13.11 -27.16
N GLU A 113 5.80 12.30 -26.53
CA GLU A 113 5.96 10.88 -26.87
C GLU A 113 4.71 10.07 -26.50
N LYS A 114 4.09 10.33 -25.34
CA LYS A 114 2.81 9.71 -24.92
C LYS A 114 1.67 10.02 -25.90
N LEU A 115 1.55 11.26 -26.38
CA LEU A 115 0.56 11.63 -27.40
C LEU A 115 0.77 10.90 -28.73
N LYS A 116 2.03 10.70 -29.15
CA LYS A 116 2.36 9.93 -30.37
C LYS A 116 1.98 8.45 -30.24
N TRP A 117 2.15 7.86 -29.07
CA TRP A 117 1.70 6.48 -28.80
C TRP A 117 0.18 6.37 -28.75
N ALA A 118 -0.50 7.29 -28.04
CA ALA A 118 -1.97 7.31 -27.97
C ALA A 118 -2.63 7.41 -29.36
N ALA A 119 -2.04 8.19 -30.27
CA ALA A 119 -2.52 8.33 -31.65
C ALA A 119 -2.49 7.03 -32.49
N ILE A 120 -1.73 6.01 -32.06
CA ILE A 120 -1.65 4.70 -32.74
C ILE A 120 -2.09 3.54 -31.84
N GLU A 121 -2.58 3.80 -30.62
CA GLU A 121 -2.95 2.77 -29.63
C GLU A 121 -4.03 1.83 -30.17
N SER A 122 -5.09 2.38 -30.79
CA SER A 122 -6.18 1.62 -31.39
C SER A 122 -5.69 0.71 -32.51
N ASP A 123 -4.95 1.25 -33.49
CA ASP A 123 -4.40 0.48 -34.62
C ASP A 123 -3.46 -0.62 -34.14
N MET A 124 -2.56 -0.30 -33.20
CA MET A 124 -1.68 -1.29 -32.58
C MET A 124 -2.47 -2.40 -31.87
N THR A 125 -3.56 -2.07 -31.18
CA THR A 125 -4.39 -3.06 -30.48
C THR A 125 -5.16 -3.93 -31.46
N ALA A 126 -5.76 -3.34 -32.49
CA ALA A 126 -6.56 -4.05 -33.47
C ALA A 126 -5.68 -5.00 -34.31
N THR A 127 -4.56 -4.50 -34.85
CA THR A 127 -3.59 -5.34 -35.56
C THR A 127 -2.97 -6.40 -34.67
N TYR A 128 -2.74 -6.12 -33.37
CA TYR A 128 -2.26 -7.14 -32.43
C TYR A 128 -3.26 -8.29 -32.32
N LEU A 129 -4.55 -8.01 -32.11
CA LEU A 129 -5.59 -9.04 -31.97
C LEU A 129 -5.81 -9.85 -33.25
N GLU A 130 -5.80 -9.20 -34.42
CA GLU A 130 -5.86 -9.89 -35.73
C GLU A 130 -4.64 -10.80 -35.94
N CYS A 131 -3.43 -10.28 -35.69
CA CYS A 131 -2.21 -11.08 -35.79
C CYS A 131 -2.21 -12.24 -34.80
N GLN A 132 -2.69 -12.03 -33.56
CA GLN A 132 -2.80 -13.06 -32.53
C GLN A 132 -3.72 -14.20 -32.99
N HIS A 133 -4.83 -13.88 -33.67
CA HIS A 133 -5.71 -14.87 -34.28
C HIS A 133 -4.98 -15.66 -35.38
N CYS A 134 -4.49 -14.98 -36.43
CA CYS A 134 -3.90 -15.61 -37.61
C CYS A 134 -2.64 -16.44 -37.29
N THR A 135 -1.83 -16.01 -36.32
CA THR A 135 -0.59 -16.68 -35.94
C THR A 135 -0.75 -17.75 -34.85
N LYS A 136 -1.98 -17.96 -34.34
CA LYS A 136 -2.27 -18.76 -33.15
C LYS A 136 -1.38 -18.33 -31.97
N ASN A 137 -1.41 -17.03 -31.66
CA ASN A 137 -0.58 -16.37 -30.65
C ASN A 137 0.94 -16.53 -30.89
N TRP A 138 1.39 -16.25 -32.12
CA TRP A 138 2.80 -16.31 -32.58
C TRP A 138 3.50 -17.66 -32.36
N THR A 139 2.72 -18.75 -32.32
CA THR A 139 3.22 -20.13 -32.19
C THR A 139 3.50 -20.81 -33.54
N SER A 140 2.93 -20.32 -34.64
CA SER A 140 3.17 -20.88 -35.99
C SER A 140 4.46 -20.33 -36.63
N GLN A 141 5.10 -21.13 -37.49
CA GLN A 141 6.38 -20.75 -38.09
C GLN A 141 6.29 -19.54 -39.03
N ALA A 142 5.13 -19.29 -39.65
CA ALA A 142 4.87 -18.14 -40.52
C ALA A 142 4.71 -16.80 -39.77
N SER A 143 4.97 -16.74 -38.46
CA SER A 143 4.68 -15.55 -37.62
C SER A 143 5.78 -14.46 -37.64
N TYR A 144 6.87 -14.65 -38.39
CA TYR A 144 8.06 -13.78 -38.34
C TYR A 144 8.71 -13.60 -39.70
N LEU A 145 8.83 -12.34 -40.16
CA LEU A 145 9.58 -11.86 -41.35
C LEU A 145 9.26 -12.48 -42.73
N ASP A 146 8.73 -13.70 -42.80
CA ASP A 146 8.33 -14.40 -44.03
C ASP A 146 6.97 -13.92 -44.58
N ILE A 147 6.31 -12.99 -43.88
CA ILE A 147 5.01 -12.41 -44.26
C ILE A 147 5.23 -11.32 -45.32
N ASN A 148 4.84 -11.61 -46.56
CA ASN A 148 4.76 -10.64 -47.64
C ASN A 148 3.55 -9.70 -47.43
N ILE A 149 3.75 -8.62 -46.67
CA ILE A 149 2.74 -7.56 -46.48
C ILE A 149 2.58 -6.77 -47.80
N ILE A 150 1.54 -7.10 -48.57
CA ILE A 150 1.29 -6.49 -49.89
C ILE A 150 0.85 -5.03 -49.71
N CYS A 151 1.72 -4.11 -50.14
CA CYS A 151 1.46 -2.67 -50.19
C CYS A 151 1.12 -2.29 -51.63
N GLN A 152 -0.05 -1.69 -51.91
CA GLN A 152 -0.38 -1.13 -53.24
C GLN A 152 0.34 0.21 -53.49
N CYS A 153 1.56 0.35 -52.98
CA CYS A 153 2.25 1.60 -52.77
C CYS A 153 3.32 1.79 -53.84
N THR A 154 3.35 2.93 -54.51
CA THR A 154 4.40 3.22 -55.51
C THR A 154 5.78 3.13 -54.88
N ASN A 155 6.76 2.51 -55.56
CA ASN A 155 8.10 2.26 -55.04
C ASN A 155 8.80 3.50 -54.45
N THR A 156 8.48 4.69 -54.95
CA THR A 156 8.95 5.99 -54.44
C THR A 156 8.53 6.33 -53.00
N LYS A 157 7.52 5.65 -52.44
CA LYS A 157 7.01 5.83 -51.07
C LYS A 157 7.49 4.75 -50.10
N LEU A 158 8.36 3.84 -50.55
CA LEU A 158 8.94 2.77 -49.74
C LEU A 158 10.25 3.24 -49.11
N VAL A 159 10.35 3.13 -47.79
CA VAL A 159 11.56 3.48 -47.03
C VAL A 159 12.14 2.22 -46.42
N LYS A 160 13.29 1.78 -46.92
CA LYS A 160 14.12 0.76 -46.28
C LYS A 160 14.73 1.33 -45.00
N GLN A 161 14.66 0.59 -43.91
CA GLN A 161 15.32 0.95 -42.65
C GLN A 161 15.77 -0.31 -41.92
N THR A 162 17.02 -0.33 -41.47
CA THR A 162 17.54 -1.35 -40.56
C THR A 162 16.91 -1.20 -39.17
N VAL A 163 16.50 -2.32 -38.58
CA VAL A 163 15.95 -2.40 -37.22
C VAL A 163 16.66 -3.49 -36.44
N ASP A 164 17.11 -3.19 -35.23
CA ASP A 164 17.64 -4.16 -34.27
C ASP A 164 16.48 -4.96 -33.65
N LEU A 165 16.39 -6.25 -33.98
CA LEU A 165 15.33 -7.14 -33.51
C LEU A 165 15.82 -8.03 -32.36
N TYR A 166 15.15 -7.93 -31.20
CA TYR A 166 15.44 -8.72 -30.01
C TYR A 166 14.40 -9.81 -29.80
N ALA A 167 14.82 -11.08 -29.77
CA ALA A 167 13.96 -12.25 -29.56
C ALA A 167 14.57 -13.21 -28.52
N GLN A 168 13.76 -14.14 -28.00
CA GLN A 168 14.20 -15.10 -26.97
C GLN A 168 15.11 -16.23 -27.52
N SER A 169 14.98 -16.56 -28.81
CA SER A 169 15.59 -17.75 -29.43
C SER A 169 16.89 -17.49 -30.19
N LYS A 170 17.12 -16.26 -30.68
CA LYS A 170 18.28 -15.86 -31.49
C LYS A 170 19.01 -14.69 -30.83
N VAL A 171 20.30 -14.57 -31.14
CA VAL A 171 21.06 -13.32 -30.93
C VAL A 171 20.29 -12.18 -31.62
N HIS A 172 20.33 -10.98 -31.04
CA HIS A 172 19.82 -9.78 -31.70
C HIS A 172 20.39 -9.70 -33.13
N PHE A 173 19.53 -9.50 -34.12
CA PHE A 173 19.95 -9.40 -35.51
C PHE A 173 19.33 -8.17 -36.16
N GLN A 174 20.07 -7.60 -37.10
CA GLN A 174 19.63 -6.46 -37.87
C GLN A 174 18.85 -6.96 -39.09
N ALA A 175 17.59 -6.56 -39.19
CA ALA A 175 16.75 -6.81 -40.34
C ALA A 175 16.56 -5.52 -41.15
N GLU A 176 16.70 -5.59 -42.47
CA GLU A 176 16.27 -4.50 -43.35
C GLU A 176 14.75 -4.62 -43.57
N ILE A 177 13.99 -3.68 -43.02
CA ILE A 177 12.53 -3.69 -43.08
C ILE A 177 12.06 -2.56 -44.00
N ILE A 178 11.09 -2.87 -44.88
CA ILE A 178 10.52 -1.93 -45.83
C ILE A 178 9.26 -1.30 -45.22
N PHE A 179 9.29 0.01 -44.98
CA PHE A 179 8.16 0.80 -44.48
C PHE A 179 7.45 1.56 -45.60
N CYS A 180 6.15 1.85 -45.43
CA CYS A 180 5.37 2.71 -46.33
C CYS A 180 4.88 3.96 -45.58
N SER A 181 4.32 4.93 -46.31
CA SER A 181 3.49 6.01 -45.74
C SER A 181 2.04 5.61 -45.46
N CYS A 182 1.63 4.41 -45.88
CA CYS A 182 0.27 3.87 -45.83
C CYS A 182 -0.16 3.29 -44.46
N MET A 183 0.81 3.00 -43.58
CA MET A 183 0.65 2.26 -42.34
C MET A 183 1.73 2.74 -41.36
N PRO A 184 1.41 2.98 -40.07
CA PRO A 184 2.41 3.36 -39.08
C PRO A 184 3.54 2.32 -38.97
N ARG A 185 4.79 2.77 -38.81
CA ARG A 185 5.94 1.85 -38.70
C ARG A 185 5.81 0.83 -37.55
N PRO A 186 5.28 1.20 -36.36
CA PRO A 186 5.03 0.23 -35.29
C PRO A 186 4.00 -0.85 -35.67
N VAL A 187 2.93 -0.49 -36.37
CA VAL A 187 1.89 -1.42 -36.83
C VAL A 187 2.46 -2.42 -37.83
N ARG A 188 3.35 -1.98 -38.73
CA ARG A 188 4.08 -2.88 -39.62
C ARG A 188 4.97 -3.88 -38.88
N LEU A 189 5.57 -3.49 -37.75
CA LEU A 189 6.40 -4.39 -36.95
C LEU A 189 5.56 -5.46 -36.22
N LEU A 190 4.31 -5.17 -35.84
CA LEU A 190 3.40 -6.16 -35.24
C LEU A 190 3.16 -7.35 -36.16
N HIS A 191 2.91 -7.11 -37.45
CA HIS A 191 2.76 -8.16 -38.45
C HIS A 191 4.00 -9.06 -38.56
N TYR A 192 5.20 -8.55 -38.26
CA TYR A 192 6.43 -9.35 -38.21
C TYR A 192 6.69 -10.03 -36.86
N GLY A 193 5.79 -9.88 -35.88
CA GLY A 193 5.91 -10.47 -34.54
C GLY A 193 6.68 -9.62 -33.52
N TYR A 194 6.85 -8.32 -33.76
CA TYR A 194 7.63 -7.42 -32.90
C TYR A 194 6.87 -6.15 -32.49
N ILE A 195 7.05 -5.69 -31.25
CA ILE A 195 6.60 -4.37 -30.80
C ILE A 195 7.79 -3.40 -30.83
N ALA A 196 7.56 -2.27 -31.47
CA ALA A 196 8.51 -1.17 -31.62
C ALA A 196 8.85 -0.48 -30.28
N SER A 197 10.06 0.07 -30.17
CA SER A 197 10.45 0.92 -29.03
C SER A 197 10.14 2.42 -29.24
N SER A 198 9.73 2.84 -30.44
CA SER A 198 9.44 4.26 -30.75
C SER A 198 8.24 4.38 -31.68
N PRO A 199 7.35 5.38 -31.51
CA PRO A 199 6.09 5.47 -32.27
C PRO A 199 6.27 5.95 -33.72
N GLN A 200 7.44 6.51 -34.09
CA GLN A 200 7.66 7.13 -35.40
C GLN A 200 8.79 6.48 -36.22
N PHE A 201 9.99 6.38 -35.65
CA PHE A 201 11.19 5.89 -36.34
C PHE A 201 11.88 4.81 -35.49
N PRO A 202 11.29 3.61 -35.39
CA PRO A 202 11.79 2.56 -34.51
C PRO A 202 13.11 2.00 -35.04
N LYS A 203 14.20 2.23 -34.30
CA LYS A 203 15.49 1.56 -34.53
C LYS A 203 15.56 0.18 -33.87
N THR A 204 14.73 -0.05 -32.86
CA THR A 204 14.74 -1.25 -32.03
C THR A 204 13.32 -1.77 -31.85
N ALA A 205 13.16 -3.09 -31.84
CA ALA A 205 11.90 -3.75 -31.55
C ALA A 205 12.13 -5.09 -30.81
N PHE A 206 11.16 -5.48 -29.97
CA PHE A 206 11.22 -6.69 -29.16
C PHE A 206 10.11 -7.67 -29.57
N SER A 207 10.43 -8.96 -29.64
CA SER A 207 9.48 -9.97 -30.09
C SER A 207 8.29 -10.08 -29.13
N ILE A 208 7.08 -10.25 -29.66
CA ILE A 208 5.85 -10.34 -28.86
C ILE A 208 5.92 -11.44 -27.78
N PRO A 209 6.42 -12.67 -28.04
CA PRO A 209 6.60 -13.68 -27.00
C PRO A 209 7.51 -13.28 -25.83
N LEU A 210 8.52 -12.45 -26.09
CA LEU A 210 9.44 -11.96 -25.04
C LEU A 210 8.73 -10.96 -24.11
N LEU A 211 7.86 -10.12 -24.67
CA LEU A 211 7.06 -9.14 -23.93
C LEU A 211 5.90 -9.83 -23.18
N GLN A 212 5.28 -10.84 -23.78
CA GLN A 212 4.33 -11.75 -23.12
C GLN A 212 4.98 -12.43 -21.92
N PHE A 213 6.13 -13.08 -22.10
CA PHE A 213 6.86 -13.73 -21.00
C PHE A 213 7.22 -12.74 -19.88
N HIS A 214 7.72 -11.55 -20.21
CA HIS A 214 7.99 -10.50 -19.23
C HIS A 214 6.73 -10.06 -18.47
N HIS A 215 5.58 -9.93 -19.16
CA HIS A 215 4.32 -9.57 -18.54
C HIS A 215 3.83 -10.63 -17.54
N HIS A 216 3.83 -11.91 -17.94
CA HIS A 216 3.47 -13.00 -17.03
C HIS A 216 4.42 -13.08 -15.83
N LEU A 217 5.74 -12.98 -16.08
CA LEU A 217 6.74 -12.96 -15.01
C LEU A 217 6.52 -11.80 -14.02
N ARG A 218 6.18 -10.60 -14.51
CA ARG A 218 5.87 -9.42 -13.67
C ARG A 218 4.53 -9.53 -12.92
N ASN A 219 3.59 -10.33 -13.40
CA ASN A 219 2.33 -10.58 -12.69
C ASN A 219 2.53 -11.54 -11.51
N GLU A 220 3.33 -12.59 -11.71
CA GLU A 220 3.64 -13.59 -10.67
C GLU A 220 4.75 -13.15 -9.69
N THR A 221 5.64 -12.23 -10.09
CA THR A 221 6.83 -11.84 -9.32
C THR A 221 7.08 -10.33 -9.33
N VAL A 222 7.88 -9.84 -8.38
CA VAL A 222 8.30 -8.41 -8.34
C VAL A 222 9.62 -8.20 -9.11
N VAL A 223 9.68 -8.66 -10.36
CA VAL A 223 10.86 -8.45 -11.22
C VAL A 223 10.92 -7.01 -11.70
N ALA A 224 12.04 -6.34 -11.41
CA ALA A 224 12.35 -5.03 -11.96
C ALA A 224 12.81 -5.16 -13.42
N SER A 225 12.32 -4.28 -14.31
CA SER A 225 12.70 -4.25 -15.73
C SER A 225 14.21 -4.15 -15.94
N THR A 226 14.92 -3.47 -15.03
CA THR A 226 16.39 -3.39 -15.03
C THR A 226 17.05 -4.76 -14.81
N GLY A 227 16.55 -5.56 -13.87
CA GLY A 227 17.03 -6.92 -13.62
C GLY A 227 16.74 -7.85 -14.80
N PHE A 228 15.53 -7.74 -15.37
CA PHE A 228 15.13 -8.53 -16.53
C PHE A 228 15.98 -8.24 -17.77
N VAL A 229 16.14 -6.97 -18.16
CA VAL A 229 16.96 -6.59 -19.33
C VAL A 229 18.41 -7.00 -19.15
N ASN A 230 18.98 -6.82 -17.95
CA ASN A 230 20.35 -7.27 -17.67
C ASN A 230 20.49 -8.80 -17.78
N ALA A 231 19.50 -9.57 -17.33
CA ALA A 231 19.49 -11.03 -17.43
C ALA A 231 19.34 -11.49 -18.90
N LEU A 232 18.39 -10.90 -19.63
CA LEU A 232 18.18 -11.14 -21.06
C LEU A 232 19.45 -10.84 -21.87
N PHE A 233 20.10 -9.70 -21.64
CA PHE A 233 21.32 -9.32 -22.35
C PHE A 233 22.47 -10.31 -22.07
N ARG A 234 22.65 -10.73 -20.82
CA ARG A 234 23.65 -11.76 -20.45
C ARG A 234 23.34 -13.11 -21.12
N PHE A 235 22.08 -13.52 -21.14
CA PHE A 235 21.62 -14.75 -21.79
C PHE A 235 21.88 -14.72 -23.30
N LEU A 236 21.46 -13.65 -24.00
CA LEU A 236 21.71 -13.48 -25.43
C LEU A 236 23.21 -13.44 -25.76
N LYS A 237 24.03 -12.78 -24.93
CA LYS A 237 25.50 -12.73 -25.09
C LYS A 237 26.18 -14.08 -24.81
N SER A 238 25.61 -14.94 -23.97
CA SER A 238 26.12 -16.31 -23.80
C SER A 238 25.79 -17.24 -24.98
N ARG A 239 24.80 -16.86 -25.81
CA ARG A 239 24.38 -17.59 -27.02
C ARG A 239 24.90 -16.98 -28.33
N SER A 240 25.55 -15.82 -28.29
CA SER A 240 26.23 -15.26 -29.46
C SER A 240 27.53 -15.98 -29.70
N ASP A 241 27.65 -16.57 -30.89
CA ASP A 241 28.81 -17.34 -31.29
C ASP A 241 30.08 -16.47 -31.27
N ARG A 242 31.15 -16.97 -30.64
CA ARG A 242 32.38 -16.20 -30.40
C ARG A 242 33.19 -15.97 -31.68
N SER A 243 32.79 -16.56 -32.79
CA SER A 243 33.42 -16.49 -34.11
C SER A 243 33.31 -15.11 -34.79
N ASN A 244 32.30 -14.31 -34.45
CA ASN A 244 32.01 -13.03 -35.15
C ASN A 244 32.65 -11.79 -34.49
N THR A 245 33.85 -11.92 -33.90
CA THR A 245 34.55 -10.82 -33.21
C THR A 245 35.37 -9.94 -34.16
N ASN A 246 34.71 -9.20 -35.05
CA ASN A 246 35.30 -8.01 -35.70
C ASN A 246 35.00 -6.69 -34.96
N MET A 247 34.44 -6.77 -33.74
CA MET A 247 34.48 -5.66 -32.78
C MET A 247 35.53 -5.94 -31.70
N LYS A 248 36.71 -5.31 -31.83
CA LYS A 248 37.62 -5.14 -30.70
C LYS A 248 36.85 -4.42 -29.58
N PRO A 249 36.91 -4.87 -28.31
CA PRO A 249 36.35 -4.11 -27.21
C PRO A 249 37.18 -2.84 -27.03
N LYS A 250 36.75 -1.73 -27.62
CA LYS A 250 37.30 -0.42 -27.28
C LYS A 250 37.00 -0.16 -25.80
N ASN A 251 38.03 0.28 -25.08
CA ASN A 251 37.93 0.58 -23.67
C ASN A 251 36.94 1.73 -23.45
N THR A 252 35.77 1.44 -22.85
CA THR A 252 35.35 2.08 -21.60
C THR A 252 34.28 1.22 -20.89
N LYS A 253 34.30 1.21 -19.55
CA LYS A 253 33.12 0.80 -18.74
C LYS A 253 31.89 1.69 -19.02
N TYR A 254 32.11 2.86 -19.62
CA TYR A 254 31.11 3.91 -19.82
C TYR A 254 30.23 3.64 -21.06
N GLU A 255 30.79 3.24 -22.20
CA GLU A 255 30.00 2.92 -23.41
C GLU A 255 29.08 1.71 -23.20
N SER A 256 29.53 0.68 -22.47
CA SER A 256 28.66 -0.45 -22.12
C SER A 256 27.52 -0.05 -21.17
N LEU A 257 27.76 0.89 -20.25
CA LEU A 257 26.70 1.46 -19.39
C LEU A 257 25.73 2.37 -20.14
N ILE A 258 26.17 3.05 -21.20
CA ILE A 258 25.31 3.88 -22.07
C ILE A 258 24.38 3.00 -22.90
N HIS A 259 24.91 2.00 -23.61
CA HIS A 259 24.09 1.04 -24.36
C HIS A 259 23.10 0.27 -23.45
N ASP A 260 23.53 -0.13 -22.25
CA ASP A 260 22.69 -0.80 -21.25
C ASP A 260 21.61 0.16 -20.68
N ARG A 261 21.84 1.48 -20.62
CA ARG A 261 20.81 2.47 -20.25
C ARG A 261 19.80 2.73 -21.37
N ASP A 262 20.25 2.84 -22.62
CA ASP A 262 19.38 3.08 -23.78
C ASP A 262 18.47 1.88 -24.06
N LEU A 263 19.01 0.66 -24.08
CA LEU A 263 18.22 -0.57 -24.26
C LEU A 263 17.15 -0.75 -23.17
N ARG A 264 17.42 -0.32 -21.93
CA ARG A 264 16.43 -0.31 -20.84
C ARG A 264 15.29 0.68 -21.11
N LYS A 265 15.56 1.87 -21.64
CA LYS A 265 14.51 2.82 -22.06
C LYS A 265 13.67 2.21 -23.18
N GLN A 266 14.32 1.68 -24.21
CA GLN A 266 13.68 1.08 -25.38
C GLN A 266 12.79 -0.12 -25.01
N PHE A 267 13.28 -1.03 -24.16
CA PHE A 267 12.49 -2.14 -23.65
C PHE A 267 11.28 -1.66 -22.83
N THR A 268 11.46 -0.65 -21.97
CA THR A 268 10.38 -0.07 -21.18
C THR A 268 9.29 0.50 -22.09
N GLN A 269 9.65 1.25 -23.14
CA GLN A 269 8.70 1.79 -24.12
C GLN A 269 7.90 0.68 -24.83
N SER A 270 8.53 -0.43 -25.23
CA SER A 270 7.81 -1.57 -25.82
C SER A 270 6.93 -2.31 -24.81
N VAL A 271 7.36 -2.42 -23.55
CA VAL A 271 6.59 -3.00 -22.44
C VAL A 271 5.38 -2.13 -22.06
N ASP A 272 5.50 -0.80 -22.15
CA ASP A 272 4.42 0.13 -21.88
C ASP A 272 3.39 0.13 -23.02
N MET A 273 3.83 0.07 -24.28
CA MET A 273 2.91 -0.13 -25.41
C MET A 273 2.20 -1.48 -25.34
N TYR A 274 2.90 -2.56 -24.96
CA TYR A 274 2.26 -3.86 -24.76
C TYR A 274 1.23 -3.84 -23.62
N GLN A 275 1.49 -3.11 -22.53
CA GLN A 275 0.50 -2.87 -21.48
C GLN A 275 -0.69 -2.05 -21.96
N ALA A 276 -0.47 -1.01 -22.78
CA ALA A 276 -1.54 -0.21 -23.37
C ALA A 276 -2.45 -1.06 -24.28
N ILE A 277 -1.88 -1.96 -25.09
CA ILE A 277 -2.64 -2.96 -25.86
C ILE A 277 -3.51 -3.81 -24.92
N ILE A 278 -2.95 -4.41 -23.86
CA ILE A 278 -3.73 -5.22 -22.89
C ILE A 278 -4.86 -4.40 -22.23
N LEU A 279 -4.61 -3.13 -21.90
CA LEU A 279 -5.60 -2.24 -21.30
C LEU A 279 -6.70 -1.88 -22.31
N CYS A 280 -6.35 -1.62 -23.56
CA CYS A 280 -7.31 -1.37 -24.64
C CYS A 280 -8.13 -2.62 -24.96
N THR A 281 -7.54 -3.82 -25.00
CA THR A 281 -8.26 -5.10 -25.11
C THR A 281 -9.30 -5.27 -24.00
N LYS A 282 -8.93 -4.94 -22.74
CA LYS A 282 -9.88 -4.93 -21.61
C LYS A 282 -10.96 -3.86 -21.73
N ARG A 283 -10.68 -2.72 -22.37
CA ARG A 283 -11.66 -1.67 -22.67
C ARG A 283 -12.67 -2.18 -23.71
N ILE A 284 -12.18 -2.70 -24.85
CA ILE A 284 -12.96 -3.31 -25.93
C ILE A 284 -13.90 -4.38 -25.37
N TYR A 285 -13.39 -5.31 -24.55
CA TYR A 285 -14.20 -6.34 -23.89
C TYR A 285 -15.38 -5.76 -23.08
N LYS A 286 -15.12 -4.75 -22.23
CA LYS A 286 -16.13 -4.18 -21.33
C LYS A 286 -17.18 -3.34 -22.06
N GLU A 287 -16.72 -2.45 -22.94
CA GLU A 287 -17.57 -1.52 -23.68
C GLU A 287 -18.34 -2.25 -24.79
N GLY A 288 -17.68 -3.17 -25.51
CA GLY A 288 -18.26 -3.96 -26.60
C GLY A 288 -19.30 -4.97 -26.15
N LEU A 289 -19.16 -5.57 -24.96
CA LEU A 289 -20.20 -6.41 -24.35
C LEU A 289 -21.23 -5.62 -23.51
N LYS A 290 -21.09 -4.28 -23.43
CA LYS A 290 -21.97 -3.39 -22.64
C LYS A 290 -22.18 -3.88 -21.19
N LEU A 291 -21.10 -4.33 -20.55
CA LEU A 291 -21.18 -4.92 -19.20
C LEU A 291 -21.68 -3.88 -18.18
N SER A 292 -22.71 -4.25 -17.42
CA SER A 292 -23.24 -3.43 -16.33
C SER A 292 -22.21 -3.24 -15.20
N ASN A 293 -22.36 -2.17 -14.41
CA ASN A 293 -21.49 -1.95 -13.24
C ASN A 293 -21.47 -3.14 -12.27
N ALA A 294 -22.59 -3.86 -12.12
CA ALA A 294 -22.65 -5.08 -11.31
C ALA A 294 -21.78 -6.20 -11.90
N GLN A 295 -21.86 -6.45 -13.22
CA GLN A 295 -20.99 -7.42 -13.90
C GLN A 295 -19.51 -7.02 -13.86
N LEU A 296 -19.19 -5.73 -13.99
CA LEU A 296 -17.82 -5.21 -13.87
C LEU A 296 -17.22 -5.39 -12.46
N LEU A 297 -18.05 -5.31 -11.42
CA LEU A 297 -17.66 -5.58 -10.04
C LEU A 297 -17.57 -7.09 -9.77
N ALA A 298 -18.48 -7.90 -10.34
CA ALA A 298 -18.43 -9.35 -10.27
C ALA A 298 -17.19 -9.92 -10.99
N ASP A 299 -16.78 -9.36 -12.12
CA ASP A 299 -15.56 -9.75 -12.82
C ASP A 299 -14.28 -9.48 -12.01
N GLN A 300 -14.32 -8.51 -11.09
CA GLN A 300 -13.23 -8.24 -10.13
C GLN A 300 -13.33 -9.10 -8.88
N CYS A 301 -14.55 -9.29 -8.35
CA CYS A 301 -14.79 -10.09 -7.15
C CYS A 301 -16.20 -10.69 -7.15
N ALA A 302 -16.37 -11.81 -7.85
CA ALA A 302 -17.62 -12.57 -7.96
C ALA A 302 -18.17 -13.01 -6.59
N ARG A 303 -17.28 -13.17 -5.60
CA ARG A 303 -17.62 -13.45 -4.22
C ARG A 303 -18.44 -12.33 -3.56
N CYS A 304 -18.02 -11.09 -3.76
CA CYS A 304 -18.69 -9.92 -3.16
C CYS A 304 -19.86 -9.41 -4.02
N PHE A 305 -19.78 -9.54 -5.34
CA PHE A 305 -20.68 -8.85 -6.28
C PHE A 305 -21.35 -9.76 -7.33
N GLY A 306 -21.15 -11.09 -7.26
CA GLY A 306 -21.86 -12.05 -8.11
C GLY A 306 -23.34 -12.21 -7.73
N PRO A 307 -24.13 -12.98 -8.51
CA PRO A 307 -25.59 -13.04 -8.38
C PRO A 307 -26.09 -13.52 -7.00
N ALA A 308 -26.63 -12.57 -6.23
CA ALA A 308 -27.16 -12.77 -4.88
C ALA A 308 -28.59 -13.33 -4.88
N ILE A 309 -28.71 -14.59 -5.32
CA ILE A 309 -30.00 -15.30 -5.46
C ILE A 309 -30.22 -16.24 -4.27
N ASN A 310 -31.44 -16.24 -3.72
CA ASN A 310 -31.92 -17.08 -2.60
C ASN A 310 -31.13 -16.90 -1.28
N GLU A 311 -30.72 -15.66 -1.00
CA GLU A 311 -29.98 -15.30 0.22
C GLU A 311 -30.91 -14.83 1.35
N THR A 312 -31.04 -15.65 2.39
CA THR A 312 -31.95 -15.43 3.52
C THR A 312 -31.28 -14.69 4.69
N LYS A 313 -31.42 -13.37 4.71
CA LYS A 313 -30.97 -12.53 5.84
C LYS A 313 -31.75 -12.86 7.12
N ILE A 314 -31.07 -12.80 8.28
CA ILE A 314 -31.72 -13.03 9.59
C ILE A 314 -32.56 -11.81 10.02
N SER A 315 -32.16 -10.62 9.59
CA SER A 315 -32.90 -9.36 9.77
C SER A 315 -32.82 -8.54 8.48
N PRO A 316 -33.86 -7.78 8.10
CA PRO A 316 -33.79 -6.81 7.00
C PRO A 316 -32.72 -5.73 7.24
N GLN A 317 -32.29 -5.53 8.49
CA GLN A 317 -31.23 -4.59 8.87
C GLN A 317 -29.82 -5.18 8.70
N GLU A 318 -29.68 -6.45 8.32
CA GLU A 318 -28.38 -7.08 8.10
C GLU A 318 -27.69 -6.47 6.86
N PRO A 319 -26.45 -5.95 6.98
CA PRO A 319 -25.76 -5.28 5.89
C PRO A 319 -25.32 -6.27 4.79
N ASP A 320 -25.64 -5.93 3.54
CA ASP A 320 -25.23 -6.64 2.33
C ASP A 320 -23.72 -6.64 2.14
N VAL A 321 -23.08 -5.50 2.42
CA VAL A 321 -21.64 -5.28 2.29
C VAL A 321 -21.14 -4.57 3.54
N ILE A 322 -20.08 -5.12 4.15
CA ILE A 322 -19.34 -4.46 5.24
C ILE A 322 -18.02 -3.98 4.64
N ILE A 323 -17.91 -2.67 4.41
CA ILE A 323 -16.67 -2.05 3.89
C ILE A 323 -15.79 -1.65 5.08
N ALA A 324 -14.85 -2.52 5.45
CA ALA A 324 -13.80 -2.17 6.39
C ALA A 324 -12.71 -1.35 5.66
N LEU A 325 -12.77 -0.02 5.82
CA LEU A 325 -11.73 0.88 5.31
C LEU A 325 -10.56 0.91 6.29
N ASP A 326 -9.48 0.20 5.97
CA ASP A 326 -8.18 0.40 6.61
C ASP A 326 -7.62 1.76 6.15
N GLY A 327 -7.47 2.68 7.11
CA GLY A 327 -7.35 4.13 6.91
C GLY A 327 -5.99 4.63 6.40
N ASN A 328 -5.35 3.93 5.46
CA ASN A 328 -4.08 4.40 4.87
C ASN A 328 -4.31 5.44 3.75
N PHE A 329 -4.66 6.66 4.13
CA PHE A 329 -4.90 7.79 3.22
C PHE A 329 -3.63 8.42 2.63
N GLN A 330 -2.49 7.69 2.56
CA GLN A 330 -1.26 8.18 1.93
C GLN A 330 -1.16 7.90 0.42
N HIS A 331 -2.23 7.47 -0.24
CA HIS A 331 -2.30 7.36 -1.70
C HIS A 331 -2.46 8.73 -2.41
N ARG A 332 -1.71 9.75 -1.98
CA ARG A 332 -1.53 10.99 -2.76
C ARG A 332 -0.42 10.76 -3.79
N HIS A 333 -0.59 11.27 -5.00
CA HIS A 333 0.51 11.38 -5.97
C HIS A 333 1.51 12.42 -5.42
N TYR A 334 2.53 11.95 -4.69
CA TYR A 334 3.38 12.83 -3.90
C TYR A 334 4.24 13.69 -4.84
N THR A 335 3.98 15.00 -4.87
CA THR A 335 4.57 15.96 -5.82
C THR A 335 6.09 16.09 -5.74
N ARG A 336 6.72 15.52 -4.69
CA ARG A 336 8.18 15.43 -4.54
C ARG A 336 8.76 14.05 -4.91
N SER A 337 7.93 13.03 -5.10
CA SER A 337 8.36 11.64 -5.33
C SER A 337 8.20 11.18 -6.78
N SER A 338 7.39 11.89 -7.57
CA SER A 338 7.18 11.61 -9.00
C SER A 338 7.64 12.79 -9.86
N LYS A 339 8.20 12.50 -11.05
CA LYS A 339 8.75 13.51 -11.98
C LYS A 339 7.79 13.84 -13.13
N ASP A 340 6.51 13.62 -12.93
CA ASP A 340 5.44 13.75 -13.91
C ASP A 340 4.22 14.44 -13.29
N ASN A 341 3.55 15.26 -14.11
CA ASN A 341 2.34 15.97 -13.77
C ASN A 341 1.20 15.46 -14.67
N PRO A 342 0.66 14.25 -14.42
CA PRO A 342 -0.44 13.72 -15.21
C PRO A 342 -1.69 14.60 -15.09
N THR A 343 -2.40 14.81 -16.18
CA THR A 343 -3.70 15.47 -16.18
C THR A 343 -4.77 14.58 -15.51
N GLU A 344 -5.92 15.15 -15.15
CA GLU A 344 -7.06 14.46 -14.51
C GLU A 344 -7.66 13.32 -15.36
N GLU A 345 -7.38 13.32 -16.66
CA GLU A 345 -7.78 12.28 -17.62
C GLU A 345 -6.76 11.13 -17.70
N GLU A 346 -5.54 11.33 -17.20
CA GLU A 346 -4.46 10.33 -17.21
C GLU A 346 -4.41 9.45 -15.95
N TYR A 347 -5.17 9.79 -14.91
CA TYR A 347 -5.35 8.92 -13.75
C TYR A 347 -6.26 7.74 -14.11
N PRO A 348 -5.86 6.48 -13.86
CA PRO A 348 -6.74 5.33 -14.10
C PRO A 348 -8.00 5.43 -13.25
N ASP A 349 -9.16 5.00 -13.77
CA ASP A 349 -10.49 5.23 -13.14
C ASP A 349 -10.65 4.66 -11.71
N ILE A 350 -9.76 3.75 -11.30
CA ILE A 350 -9.69 3.20 -9.94
C ILE A 350 -9.03 4.17 -8.93
N PHE A 351 -8.35 5.22 -9.39
CA PHE A 351 -7.73 6.24 -8.54
C PHE A 351 -8.70 7.40 -8.29
N ILE A 352 -8.73 7.89 -7.05
CA ILE A 352 -9.46 9.12 -6.73
C ILE A 352 -8.72 10.29 -7.38
N LYS A 353 -9.38 10.91 -8.36
CA LYS A 353 -8.92 12.09 -9.09
C LYS A 353 -8.53 13.24 -8.15
N PRO A 354 -7.37 13.89 -8.30
CA PRO A 354 -6.92 14.95 -7.38
C PRO A 354 -7.92 16.09 -7.17
N LEU A 355 -8.69 16.48 -8.19
CA LEU A 355 -9.81 17.43 -8.04
C LEU A 355 -10.86 16.98 -7.02
N CYS A 356 -11.16 15.68 -6.92
CA CYS A 356 -12.13 15.16 -5.95
C CYS A 356 -11.62 15.22 -4.51
N MET A 357 -10.29 15.16 -4.31
CA MET A 357 -9.66 15.25 -2.98
C MET A 357 -9.71 16.67 -2.40
N LYS A 358 -9.74 17.73 -3.24
CA LYS A 358 -9.78 19.13 -2.80
C LYS A 358 -11.03 19.49 -1.97
N LYS A 359 -12.11 18.72 -2.05
CA LYS A 359 -13.31 18.93 -1.22
C LYS A 359 -13.15 18.53 0.25
N ASN A 360 -12.14 17.72 0.58
CA ASN A 360 -11.97 17.12 1.92
C ASN A 360 -10.73 17.62 2.67
N GLU A 361 -10.21 18.80 2.31
CA GLU A 361 -8.90 19.32 2.77
C GLU A 361 -8.88 19.81 4.24
N ILE A 362 -9.94 19.57 5.02
CA ILE A 362 -10.13 20.10 6.40
C ILE A 362 -9.90 19.04 7.50
N ILE A 363 -9.92 17.74 7.20
CA ILE A 363 -9.83 16.68 8.23
C ILE A 363 -8.68 15.72 7.91
N GLN A 364 -7.43 16.13 8.20
CA GLN A 364 -6.29 15.21 8.15
C GLN A 364 -5.13 15.65 9.07
N ASN A 365 -5.08 15.09 10.28
CA ASN A 365 -3.87 14.94 11.11
C ASN A 365 -4.03 13.71 12.01
N SER A 366 -2.92 12.99 12.25
CA SER A 366 -2.80 11.73 13.02
C SER A 366 -3.41 10.47 12.36
N THR A 367 -2.72 9.31 12.23
CA THR A 367 -1.28 9.00 12.23
C THR A 367 -1.06 7.63 11.54
N GLU A 368 0.17 7.32 11.11
CA GLU A 368 0.58 5.99 10.59
C GLU A 368 0.63 4.95 11.74
N THR A 369 0.63 3.61 11.56
CA THR A 369 1.44 2.75 10.65
C THR A 369 0.94 1.28 10.68
N GLN A 370 1.49 0.44 9.79
CA GLN A 370 1.30 -1.03 9.60
C GLN A 370 -0.02 -1.46 8.94
N VAL A 371 -0.09 -2.44 8.03
CA VAL A 371 0.75 -2.96 6.91
C VAL A 371 0.11 -4.29 6.49
N LYS A 372 -0.41 -4.31 5.26
CA LYS A 372 -0.51 -5.43 4.30
C LYS A 372 -0.59 -6.86 4.84
N ASP A 373 -1.69 -7.53 4.49
CA ASP A 373 -1.62 -8.72 3.65
C ASP A 373 -2.96 -8.95 2.91
N ILE A 374 -3.07 -10.06 2.16
CA ILE A 374 -4.23 -10.47 1.37
C ILE A 374 -4.35 -9.74 0.00
N LYS A 375 -3.37 -10.00 -0.90
CA LYS A 375 -3.73 -10.18 -2.32
C LYS A 375 -4.37 -11.55 -2.50
N ILE A 376 -5.70 -11.63 -2.46
CA ILE A 376 -6.40 -12.76 -3.08
C ILE A 376 -6.29 -12.55 -4.58
N THR A 377 -5.42 -13.30 -5.25
CA THR A 377 -5.55 -13.50 -6.69
C THR A 377 -6.79 -14.36 -6.94
N CYS A 378 -7.50 -14.12 -8.04
CA CYS A 378 -8.75 -14.82 -8.37
C CYS A 378 -8.59 -16.36 -8.25
N MET A 379 -7.45 -16.90 -8.70
CA MET A 379 -7.06 -18.31 -8.58
C MET A 379 -7.11 -18.87 -7.14
N SER A 380 -6.85 -18.06 -6.11
CA SER A 380 -6.82 -18.48 -4.71
C SER A 380 -8.19 -18.49 -4.01
N THR A 381 -9.24 -17.96 -4.65
CA THR A 381 -10.57 -17.71 -4.04
C THR A 381 -11.17 -18.95 -3.38
N ALA A 382 -11.21 -20.09 -4.07
CA ALA A 382 -11.82 -21.31 -3.54
C ALA A 382 -11.04 -21.89 -2.35
N LYS A 383 -9.69 -21.89 -2.41
CA LYS A 383 -8.84 -22.31 -1.27
C LYS A 383 -8.99 -21.36 -0.07
N TRP A 384 -9.17 -20.07 -0.31
CA TRP A 384 -9.41 -19.07 0.73
C TRP A 384 -10.78 -19.29 1.40
N LEU A 385 -11.83 -19.52 0.62
CA LEU A 385 -13.18 -19.82 1.10
C LEU A 385 -13.17 -21.07 1.99
N LEU A 386 -12.50 -22.12 1.54
CA LEU A 386 -12.35 -23.36 2.31
C LEU A 386 -11.57 -23.15 3.61
N ARG A 387 -10.46 -22.41 3.59
CA ARG A 387 -9.71 -22.07 4.80
C ARG A 387 -10.54 -21.23 5.77
N ARG A 388 -11.32 -20.26 5.27
CA ARG A 388 -12.25 -19.45 6.07
C ARG A 388 -13.35 -20.29 6.70
N LEU A 389 -13.95 -21.21 5.94
CA LEU A 389 -14.97 -22.12 6.46
C LEU A 389 -14.42 -22.96 7.61
N ARG A 390 -13.28 -23.65 7.40
CA ARG A 390 -12.64 -24.49 8.41
C ARG A 390 -12.26 -23.69 9.66
N ASN A 391 -11.83 -22.43 9.50
CA ASN A 391 -11.56 -21.53 10.62
C ASN A 391 -12.86 -21.17 11.38
N ALA A 392 -13.93 -20.78 10.68
CA ALA A 392 -15.21 -20.45 11.30
C ALA A 392 -15.83 -21.66 12.02
N GLN A 393 -15.77 -22.86 11.43
CA GLN A 393 -16.18 -24.11 12.07
C GLN A 393 -15.35 -24.41 13.33
N THR A 394 -14.03 -24.20 13.28
CA THR A 394 -13.14 -24.36 14.44
C THR A 394 -13.51 -23.40 15.56
N VAL A 395 -13.66 -22.11 15.26
CA VAL A 395 -14.04 -21.07 16.23
C VAL A 395 -15.43 -21.35 16.81
N SER A 396 -16.40 -21.72 15.98
CA SER A 396 -17.75 -22.10 16.43
C SER A 396 -17.71 -23.29 17.39
N CYS A 397 -16.92 -24.33 17.08
CA CYS A 397 -16.79 -25.51 17.93
C CYS A 397 -16.09 -25.19 19.26
N GLN A 398 -15.01 -24.40 19.23
CA GLN A 398 -14.30 -23.93 20.43
C GLN A 398 -15.19 -23.06 21.31
N ALA A 399 -15.87 -22.07 20.73
CA ALA A 399 -16.78 -21.18 21.45
C ALA A 399 -17.96 -21.94 22.07
N ARG A 400 -18.57 -22.88 21.32
CA ARG A 400 -19.63 -23.75 21.84
C ARG A 400 -19.15 -24.61 23.01
N THR A 401 -17.96 -25.21 22.91
CA THR A 401 -17.37 -26.03 23.98
C THR A 401 -17.09 -25.19 25.22
N ALA A 402 -16.51 -24.00 25.04
CA ALA A 402 -16.26 -23.05 26.11
C ALA A 402 -17.55 -22.57 26.79
N LEU A 403 -18.62 -22.31 26.02
CA LEU A 403 -19.94 -21.97 26.55
C LEU A 403 -20.55 -23.13 27.35
N THR A 404 -20.55 -24.36 26.84
CA THR A 404 -21.02 -25.54 27.61
C THR A 404 -20.30 -25.69 28.94
N ASN A 405 -18.97 -25.49 28.95
CA ASN A 405 -18.15 -25.54 30.16
C ASN A 405 -18.40 -24.37 31.13
N LEU A 406 -18.85 -23.21 30.63
CA LEU A 406 -19.19 -22.05 31.44
C LEU A 406 -20.61 -22.19 32.03
N LEU A 407 -21.58 -22.65 31.25
CA LEU A 407 -22.99 -22.82 31.65
C LEU A 407 -23.18 -23.83 32.80
N SER A 408 -22.24 -24.76 32.99
CA SER A 408 -22.23 -25.70 34.12
C SER A 408 -21.66 -25.10 35.42
N ARG A 409 -21.03 -23.91 35.36
CA ARG A 409 -20.40 -23.22 36.49
C ARG A 409 -21.29 -22.09 37.04
N ARG A 410 -20.99 -21.62 38.25
CA ARG A 410 -21.55 -20.39 38.85
C ARG A 410 -20.44 -19.34 38.96
N SER A 411 -20.80 -18.05 39.04
CA SER A 411 -19.80 -17.00 39.26
C SER A 411 -19.16 -17.12 40.65
N SER A 412 -17.84 -17.01 40.69
CA SER A 412 -17.05 -16.98 41.93
C SER A 412 -17.23 -15.66 42.68
N LEU A 413 -17.29 -14.55 41.94
CA LEU A 413 -17.49 -13.21 42.50
C LEU A 413 -18.95 -12.98 42.90
N PHE A 414 -19.90 -13.50 42.12
CA PHE A 414 -21.34 -13.31 42.31
C PHE A 414 -22.10 -14.66 42.43
N PRO A 415 -22.07 -15.35 43.59
CA PRO A 415 -22.59 -16.73 43.73
C PRO A 415 -24.08 -16.93 43.44
N THR A 416 -24.86 -15.85 43.42
CA THR A 416 -26.28 -15.81 43.02
C THR A 416 -26.48 -15.94 41.50
N ILE A 417 -25.45 -15.66 40.70
CA ILE A 417 -25.50 -15.68 39.25
C ILE A 417 -25.14 -17.06 38.71
N ARG A 418 -26.04 -17.59 37.86
CA ARG A 418 -25.75 -18.69 36.95
C ARG A 418 -25.60 -18.13 35.53
N TYR A 419 -24.62 -18.62 34.80
CA TYR A 419 -24.46 -18.23 33.40
C TYR A 419 -25.56 -18.85 32.55
N THR A 420 -26.20 -18.02 31.72
CA THR A 420 -27.13 -18.44 30.66
C THR A 420 -26.82 -17.64 29.40
N HIS A 421 -27.23 -18.13 28.23
CA HIS A 421 -27.07 -17.38 26.98
C HIS A 421 -27.74 -16.00 27.05
N ASP A 422 -28.93 -15.92 27.64
CA ASP A 422 -29.68 -14.67 27.77
C ASP A 422 -29.01 -13.71 28.75
N PHE A 423 -28.51 -14.19 29.90
CA PHE A 423 -27.75 -13.36 30.84
C PHE A 423 -26.54 -12.73 30.15
N LEU A 424 -25.72 -13.53 29.45
CA LEU A 424 -24.52 -13.06 28.77
C LEU A 424 -24.85 -12.08 27.61
N ARG A 425 -25.95 -12.30 26.87
CA ARG A 425 -26.43 -11.34 25.86
C ARG A 425 -26.94 -10.04 26.48
N GLN A 426 -27.62 -10.09 27.62
CA GLN A 426 -28.03 -8.89 28.35
C GLN A 426 -26.82 -8.11 28.88
N GLN A 427 -25.79 -8.79 29.40
CA GLN A 427 -24.55 -8.15 29.85
C GLN A 427 -23.85 -7.38 28.72
N TRP A 428 -23.83 -7.92 27.49
CA TRP A 428 -23.35 -7.20 26.30
C TRP A 428 -24.16 -5.95 25.95
N LEU A 429 -25.50 -5.99 26.12
CA LEU A 429 -26.34 -4.80 25.93
C LEU A 429 -26.09 -3.74 27.01
N VAL A 430 -25.89 -4.14 28.27
CA VAL A 430 -25.53 -3.24 29.38
C VAL A 430 -24.16 -2.59 29.13
N GLU A 431 -23.16 -3.36 28.73
CA GLU A 431 -21.83 -2.83 28.35
C GLU A 431 -21.97 -1.79 27.24
N ARG A 432 -22.65 -2.11 26.13
CA ARG A 432 -22.84 -1.17 25.01
C ARG A 432 -23.55 0.12 25.43
N ASN A 433 -24.59 0.02 26.25
CA ASN A 433 -25.31 1.18 26.79
C ASN A 433 -24.44 2.02 27.74
N SER A 434 -23.54 1.38 28.49
CA SER A 434 -22.55 2.06 29.35
C SER A 434 -21.52 2.81 28.49
N GLN A 435 -20.94 2.15 27.48
CA GLN A 435 -19.96 2.78 26.57
C GLN A 435 -20.59 3.93 25.77
N GLN A 436 -21.86 3.85 25.37
CA GLN A 436 -22.57 4.95 24.70
C GLN A 436 -22.80 6.17 25.61
N LYS A 437 -22.89 5.96 26.93
CA LYS A 437 -23.04 7.03 27.95
C LYS A 437 -21.70 7.49 28.53
N ARG A 438 -20.58 6.96 28.02
CA ARG A 438 -19.23 7.21 28.53
C ARG A 438 -18.83 8.67 28.36
N CYS A 439 -18.23 9.24 29.40
CA CYS A 439 -17.80 10.63 29.41
C CYS A 439 -16.28 10.70 29.64
N HIS A 440 -15.52 10.73 28.55
CA HIS A 440 -14.05 10.73 28.60
C HIS A 440 -13.48 11.84 29.50
N ILE A 441 -14.08 13.04 29.49
CA ILE A 441 -13.68 14.17 30.35
C ILE A 441 -13.73 13.78 31.84
N LYS A 442 -14.75 13.05 32.29
CA LYS A 442 -14.89 12.62 33.69
C LYS A 442 -13.91 11.50 34.05
N GLU A 443 -13.51 10.66 33.10
CA GLU A 443 -12.48 9.64 33.31
C GLU A 443 -11.08 10.25 33.38
N GLU A 444 -10.78 11.19 32.48
CA GLU A 444 -9.54 11.97 32.49
C GLU A 444 -9.40 12.77 33.80
N GLN A 445 -10.46 13.45 34.25
CA GLN A 445 -10.50 14.14 35.55
C GLN A 445 -10.18 13.20 36.72
N LYS A 446 -10.70 11.96 36.72
CA LYS A 446 -10.39 10.95 37.75
C LYS A 446 -8.94 10.48 37.69
N LEU A 447 -8.36 10.30 36.50
CA LEU A 447 -6.94 9.95 36.33
C LEU A 447 -6.02 11.09 36.77
N GLU A 448 -6.35 12.33 36.44
CA GLU A 448 -5.61 13.52 36.90
C GLU A 448 -5.74 13.72 38.43
N LEU A 449 -6.87 13.37 39.05
CA LEU A 449 -7.02 13.30 40.51
C LEU A 449 -6.17 12.16 41.11
N GLY A 450 -6.16 10.96 40.52
CA GLY A 450 -5.29 9.86 40.93
C GLY A 450 -3.80 10.21 40.86
N ARG A 451 -3.39 10.99 39.84
CA ARG A 451 -2.04 11.57 39.73
C ARG A 451 -1.71 12.54 40.86
N LEU A 452 -2.65 13.40 41.25
CA LEU A 452 -2.48 14.34 42.37
C LEU A 452 -2.26 13.57 43.68
N LEU A 453 -3.18 12.66 44.00
CA LEU A 453 -3.16 11.82 45.20
C LEU A 453 -1.88 10.97 45.29
N TYR A 454 -1.38 10.46 44.16
CA TYR A 454 -0.10 9.74 44.09
C TYR A 454 1.10 10.65 44.41
N TYR A 455 1.13 11.88 43.90
CA TYR A 455 2.23 12.81 44.22
C TYR A 455 2.19 13.27 45.68
N GLU A 456 1.01 13.42 46.28
CA GLU A 456 0.85 13.74 47.70
C GLU A 456 1.36 12.60 48.59
N GLU A 457 0.98 11.35 48.31
CA GLU A 457 1.51 10.18 49.01
C GLU A 457 3.03 10.01 48.81
N MET A 458 3.56 10.26 47.60
CA MET A 458 5.01 10.20 47.40
C MET A 458 5.76 11.33 48.12
N ALA A 459 5.17 12.52 48.24
CA ALA A 459 5.75 13.62 49.01
C ALA A 459 5.78 13.31 50.51
N GLN A 460 4.75 12.64 51.04
CA GLN A 460 4.68 12.14 52.42
C GLN A 460 5.72 11.04 52.65
N ASN A 461 5.74 9.99 51.81
CA ASN A 461 6.73 8.90 51.91
C ASN A 461 8.19 9.40 51.93
N VAL A 462 8.53 10.44 51.17
CA VAL A 462 9.87 11.06 51.19
C VAL A 462 10.09 11.89 52.46
N TRP A 463 9.05 12.55 52.99
CA TRP A 463 9.17 13.32 54.22
C TRP A 463 9.35 12.45 55.46
N ASP A 464 8.64 11.32 55.50
CA ASP A 464 8.61 10.36 56.61
C ASP A 464 9.83 9.42 56.64
N GLN A 465 10.73 9.51 55.67
CA GLN A 465 12.04 8.86 55.70
C GLN A 465 12.97 9.61 56.66
N ASP A 466 13.55 8.91 57.63
CA ASP A 466 14.64 9.41 58.45
C ASP A 466 15.87 9.77 57.58
N ALA A 467 16.69 10.71 58.04
CA ALA A 467 17.94 11.09 57.40
C ALA A 467 19.07 10.95 58.42
N GLU A 468 20.06 10.13 58.12
CA GLU A 468 21.18 9.84 59.04
C GLU A 468 22.25 10.94 59.00
N ASP A 469 22.35 11.67 57.88
CA ASP A 469 23.28 12.78 57.71
C ASP A 469 22.65 14.06 57.10
N ALA A 470 23.46 15.12 57.02
CA ALA A 470 23.05 16.42 56.51
C ALA A 470 22.90 16.47 54.97
N GLU A 471 23.60 15.61 54.22
CA GLU A 471 23.52 15.55 52.76
C GLU A 471 22.24 14.82 52.32
N GLU A 472 21.91 13.71 52.98
CA GLU A 472 20.65 12.98 52.85
C GLU A 472 19.45 13.85 53.24
N ALA A 473 19.54 14.62 54.34
CA ALA A 473 18.52 15.59 54.72
C ALA A 473 18.29 16.65 53.63
N ILE A 474 19.36 17.11 52.96
CA ILE A 474 19.28 18.04 51.82
C ILE A 474 18.68 17.37 50.58
N LEU A 475 19.04 16.12 50.29
CA LEU A 475 18.48 15.34 49.18
C LEU A 475 16.98 15.11 49.37
N ARG A 476 16.55 14.62 50.54
CA ARG A 476 15.16 14.47 50.96
C ARG A 476 14.35 15.75 50.74
N LEU A 477 14.90 16.89 51.17
CA LEU A 477 14.24 18.20 51.01
C LEU A 477 14.16 18.66 49.54
N ARG A 478 15.18 18.37 48.71
CA ARG A 478 15.15 18.62 47.25
C ARG A 478 14.11 17.75 46.55
N GLU A 479 13.99 16.48 46.92
CA GLU A 479 12.99 15.57 46.34
C GLU A 479 11.57 15.95 46.77
N HIS A 480 11.33 16.21 48.06
CA HIS A 480 10.03 16.67 48.56
C HIS A 480 9.60 17.99 47.88
N ASN A 481 10.49 18.97 47.72
CA ASN A 481 10.22 20.20 46.98
C ASN A 481 9.92 19.94 45.49
N THR A 482 10.54 18.92 44.89
CA THR A 482 10.25 18.48 43.52
C THR A 482 8.84 17.88 43.40
N TYR A 483 8.37 17.11 44.39
CA TYR A 483 6.98 16.65 44.44
C TYR A 483 6.00 17.81 44.71
N LYS A 484 6.32 18.74 45.62
CA LYS A 484 5.50 19.94 45.90
C LYS A 484 5.22 20.75 44.63
N LYS A 485 6.23 21.01 43.80
CA LYS A 485 6.07 21.69 42.49
C LYS A 485 5.19 20.91 41.51
N LYS A 486 5.23 19.56 41.54
CA LYS A 486 4.33 18.71 40.73
C LYS A 486 2.89 18.81 41.23
N ILE A 487 2.67 18.79 42.55
CA ILE A 487 1.36 18.94 43.20
C ILE A 487 0.73 20.29 42.85
N GLU A 488 1.47 21.40 42.99
CA GLU A 488 1.00 22.76 42.64
C GLU A 488 0.59 22.85 41.16
N LYS A 489 1.44 22.37 40.25
CA LYS A 489 1.15 22.31 38.81
C LYS A 489 -0.06 21.43 38.48
N GLN A 490 -0.29 20.38 39.27
CA GLN A 490 -1.39 19.44 39.07
C GLN A 490 -2.72 20.00 39.59
N ARG A 491 -2.73 20.63 40.77
CA ARG A 491 -3.91 21.34 41.31
C ARG A 491 -4.37 22.46 40.36
N ALA A 492 -3.42 23.20 39.77
CA ALA A 492 -3.72 24.23 38.77
C ALA A 492 -4.41 23.71 37.49
N LYS A 493 -4.27 22.42 37.14
CA LYS A 493 -4.97 21.80 36.00
C LYS A 493 -6.39 21.32 36.33
N ILE A 494 -6.61 20.84 37.56
CA ILE A 494 -7.88 20.23 37.97
C ILE A 494 -8.92 21.31 38.31
N GLY A 495 -8.48 22.45 38.85
CA GLY A 495 -9.36 23.54 39.27
C GLY A 495 -9.79 23.45 40.74
N SER A 496 -10.53 24.46 41.20
CA SER A 496 -10.89 24.64 42.62
C SER A 496 -11.90 23.59 43.10
N GLU A 497 -11.45 22.78 44.08
CA GLU A 497 -12.10 22.14 45.24
C GLU A 497 -13.50 21.47 45.15
N VAL A 498 -14.41 21.90 44.27
CA VAL A 498 -15.81 21.44 44.21
C VAL A 498 -15.95 19.94 43.89
N ILE A 499 -14.93 19.32 43.29
CA ILE A 499 -14.91 17.88 42.96
C ILE A 499 -14.64 17.00 44.21
N LEU A 500 -14.05 17.54 45.28
CA LEU A 500 -13.59 16.76 46.44
C LEU A 500 -14.72 16.40 47.44
N ASN A 501 -15.86 17.09 47.41
CA ASN A 501 -16.90 17.00 48.45
C ASN A 501 -17.85 15.79 48.35
N ASN A 502 -17.51 14.73 47.60
CA ASN A 502 -18.28 13.48 47.53
C ASN A 502 -17.36 12.22 47.49
N LEU A 503 -16.24 12.27 48.19
CA LEU A 503 -15.34 11.12 48.37
C LEU A 503 -15.76 10.29 49.59
N GLU A 504 -16.03 8.99 49.39
CA GLU A 504 -15.96 8.02 50.50
C GLU A 504 -14.48 7.79 50.83
N ALA A 505 -13.98 8.61 51.77
CA ALA A 505 -12.70 9.34 51.70
C ALA A 505 -11.41 8.56 52.02
N HIS A 506 -11.28 7.31 51.56
CA HIS A 506 -9.99 6.61 51.61
C HIS A 506 -9.90 5.48 50.58
N LYS A 507 -10.95 4.65 50.49
CA LYS A 507 -10.98 3.50 49.57
C LYS A 507 -11.04 3.95 48.11
N GLN A 508 -11.79 5.01 47.83
CA GLN A 508 -11.86 5.60 46.49
C GLN A 508 -10.52 6.22 46.09
N ASP A 509 -9.83 6.91 47.01
CA ASP A 509 -8.54 7.56 46.75
C ASP A 509 -7.43 6.54 46.42
N GLN A 510 -7.35 5.44 47.17
CA GLN A 510 -6.41 4.35 46.88
C GLN A 510 -6.67 3.70 45.52
N ILE A 511 -7.93 3.47 45.16
CA ILE A 511 -8.32 2.93 43.84
C ILE A 511 -7.90 3.88 42.71
N LEU A 512 -8.03 5.20 42.89
CA LEU A 512 -7.57 6.20 41.91
C LEU A 512 -6.04 6.25 41.76
N LYS A 513 -5.28 6.13 42.86
CA LYS A 513 -3.81 6.01 42.83
C LYS A 513 -3.35 4.76 42.07
N ILE A 514 -4.04 3.63 42.29
CA ILE A 514 -3.78 2.38 41.55
C ILE A 514 -4.11 2.55 40.06
N TRP A 515 -5.24 3.17 39.71
CA TRP A 515 -5.59 3.39 38.31
C TRP A 515 -4.55 4.25 37.58
N PHE A 516 -4.11 5.35 38.21
CA PHE A 516 -3.06 6.20 37.66
C PHE A 516 -1.73 5.46 37.46
N THR A 517 -1.25 4.74 38.48
CA THR A 517 0.01 3.98 38.36
C THR A 517 -0.07 2.85 37.34
N LYS A 518 -1.24 2.21 37.20
CA LYS A 518 -1.52 1.23 36.13
C LYS A 518 -1.48 1.85 34.73
N GLN A 519 -2.05 3.04 34.55
CA GLN A 519 -2.00 3.77 33.28
C GLN A 519 -0.55 4.15 32.92
N GLU A 520 0.24 4.60 33.89
CA GLU A 520 1.67 4.90 33.68
C GLU A 520 2.47 3.65 33.21
N VAL A 521 2.14 2.45 33.71
CA VAL A 521 2.69 1.17 33.22
C VAL A 521 2.23 0.91 31.78
N ARG A 522 0.95 1.11 31.45
CA ARG A 522 0.41 0.96 30.08
C ARG A 522 1.14 1.86 29.09
N ASP A 523 1.27 3.14 29.40
CA ASP A 523 1.90 4.14 28.52
C ASP A 523 3.39 3.82 28.27
N GLN A 524 4.09 3.34 29.30
CA GLN A 524 5.50 2.94 29.17
C GLN A 524 5.67 1.63 28.39
N PHE A 525 4.73 0.69 28.52
CA PHE A 525 4.70 -0.55 27.74
C PHE A 525 4.43 -0.25 26.25
N LEU A 526 3.42 0.60 25.95
CA LEU A 526 3.13 1.07 24.60
C LEU A 526 4.36 1.74 23.94
N ALA A 527 5.03 2.65 24.65
CA ALA A 527 6.23 3.31 24.15
C ALA A 527 7.37 2.33 23.80
N ILE A 528 7.51 1.22 24.54
CA ILE A 528 8.48 0.15 24.23
C ILE A 528 8.05 -0.61 22.98
N CYS A 529 6.77 -0.96 22.85
CA CYS A 529 6.24 -1.64 21.66
C CYS A 529 6.43 -0.79 20.40
N GLU A 530 6.15 0.51 20.46
CA GLU A 530 6.36 1.45 19.36
C GLU A 530 7.84 1.57 18.96
N GLN A 531 8.76 1.65 19.92
CA GLN A 531 10.19 1.75 19.65
C GLN A 531 10.83 0.41 19.22
N LYS A 532 10.23 -0.73 19.58
CA LYS A 532 10.63 -2.06 19.08
C LYS A 532 10.16 -2.32 17.66
N ARG A 533 9.04 -1.71 17.24
CA ARG A 533 8.41 -1.84 15.90
C ARG A 533 9.40 -1.80 14.71
N PRO A 534 10.41 -0.91 14.66
CA PRO A 534 11.37 -0.85 13.55
C PRO A 534 12.37 -2.03 13.50
N LEU A 535 12.57 -2.74 14.62
CA LEU A 535 13.40 -3.95 14.69
C LEU A 535 12.60 -5.19 14.24
N ASP A 536 11.30 -5.25 14.60
CA ASP A 536 10.42 -6.36 14.23
C ASP A 536 10.06 -6.36 12.72
N ILE A 537 10.17 -5.21 12.04
CA ILE A 537 10.05 -5.11 10.57
C ILE A 537 11.35 -5.59 9.91
N SER A 538 11.59 -6.91 9.97
CA SER A 538 12.43 -7.56 8.97
C SER A 538 11.68 -7.65 7.64
N ARG A 539 12.38 -7.49 6.51
CA ARG A 539 11.76 -7.68 5.20
C ARG A 539 11.66 -9.18 4.92
N ARG A 540 10.54 -9.61 4.32
CA ARG A 540 10.30 -11.00 3.89
C ARG A 540 11.26 -11.51 2.80
N ASP A 541 12.18 -10.67 2.31
CA ASP A 541 13.19 -11.00 1.30
C ASP A 541 14.50 -11.55 1.90
N GLY A 542 14.53 -11.84 3.21
CA GLY A 542 15.65 -12.49 3.89
C GLY A 542 16.89 -11.59 4.05
N ARG A 543 16.74 -10.28 3.86
CA ARG A 543 17.82 -9.30 4.04
C ARG A 543 17.70 -8.57 5.35
N ASN A 544 18.84 -8.31 5.97
CA ASN A 544 18.96 -7.61 7.26
C ASN A 544 18.16 -6.29 7.26
N SER A 545 17.52 -6.01 8.41
CA SER A 545 16.77 -4.78 8.72
C SER A 545 17.33 -3.51 8.06
N SER A 546 16.47 -2.62 7.54
CA SER A 546 16.91 -1.36 6.91
C SER A 546 17.58 -0.36 7.86
N ILE A 547 17.61 -0.66 9.16
CA ILE A 547 18.39 0.07 10.16
C ILE A 547 19.87 -0.30 9.97
N SER A 548 20.64 0.66 9.47
CA SER A 548 22.11 0.61 9.44
C SER A 548 22.67 0.24 10.82
N TYR A 549 23.80 -0.45 10.86
CA TYR A 549 24.46 -0.91 12.10
C TYR A 549 24.55 0.22 13.16
N ASN A 550 24.96 1.41 12.73
CA ASN A 550 25.12 2.62 13.56
C ASN A 550 23.82 3.05 14.27
N ASN A 551 22.64 2.71 13.73
CA ASN A 551 21.34 3.08 14.32
C ASN A 551 20.75 1.97 15.21
N LYS A 552 21.31 0.74 15.20
CA LYS A 552 20.83 -0.36 16.06
C LYS A 552 21.28 -0.19 17.51
N THR A 553 22.56 0.12 17.72
CA THR A 553 23.16 0.29 19.04
C THR A 553 22.49 1.36 19.90
N PRO A 554 22.24 2.60 19.41
CA PRO A 554 21.51 3.61 20.18
C PRO A 554 20.04 3.24 20.42
N LEU A 555 19.37 2.57 19.47
CA LEU A 555 18.00 2.08 19.66
C LEU A 555 17.92 1.01 20.77
N LEU A 556 18.84 0.04 20.78
CA LEU A 556 18.94 -0.97 21.83
C LEU A 556 19.29 -0.37 23.20
N LYS A 557 20.17 0.64 23.26
CA LYS A 557 20.44 1.40 24.49
C LYS A 557 19.18 2.11 25.01
N THR A 558 18.39 2.69 24.09
CA THR A 558 17.13 3.37 24.43
C THR A 558 16.08 2.38 24.95
N LEU A 559 15.91 1.24 24.29
CA LEU A 559 15.00 0.17 24.72
C LEU A 559 15.38 -0.40 26.10
N ARG A 560 16.68 -0.58 26.40
CA ARG A 560 17.14 -0.97 27.76
C ARG A 560 16.76 0.08 28.81
N ASN A 561 16.96 1.36 28.51
CA ASN A 561 16.59 2.46 29.40
C ASN A 561 15.06 2.54 29.62
N GLN A 562 14.25 2.26 28.60
CA GLN A 562 12.80 2.19 28.74
C GLN A 562 12.33 0.96 29.53
N ALA A 563 12.96 -0.20 29.32
CA ALA A 563 12.68 -1.42 30.09
C ALA A 563 12.95 -1.22 31.60
N ALA A 564 14.05 -0.53 31.94
CA ALA A 564 14.33 -0.13 33.33
C ALA A 564 13.21 0.79 33.88
N LYS A 565 12.77 1.80 33.12
CA LYS A 565 11.63 2.67 33.51
C LYS A 565 10.32 1.89 33.68
N LEU A 566 10.04 0.90 32.83
CA LEU A 566 8.86 0.04 32.95
C LEU A 566 8.89 -0.74 34.27
N LYS A 567 10.05 -1.29 34.64
CA LYS A 567 10.24 -2.00 35.92
C LYS A 567 9.92 -1.08 37.11
N THR A 568 10.49 0.13 37.16
CA THR A 568 10.21 1.12 38.23
C THR A 568 8.73 1.51 38.30
N LYS A 569 8.06 1.71 37.15
CA LYS A 569 6.62 2.00 37.14
C LYS A 569 5.78 0.83 37.64
N LEU A 570 6.17 -0.41 37.32
CA LEU A 570 5.50 -1.62 37.81
C LEU A 570 5.71 -1.80 39.32
N GLU A 571 6.91 -1.54 39.83
CA GLU A 571 7.21 -1.56 41.27
C GLU A 571 6.32 -0.54 42.03
N ASN A 572 6.12 0.66 41.48
CA ASN A 572 5.20 1.65 42.05
C ASN A 572 3.74 1.17 42.05
N TYR A 573 3.27 0.56 40.95
CA TYR A 573 1.93 -0.05 40.90
C TYR A 573 1.77 -1.16 41.95
N GLN A 574 2.75 -2.05 42.07
CA GLN A 574 2.75 -3.13 43.06
C GLN A 574 2.75 -2.61 44.51
N LYS A 575 3.48 -1.51 44.80
CA LYS A 575 3.46 -0.83 46.10
C LYS A 575 2.07 -0.25 46.43
N MET A 576 1.41 0.41 45.47
CA MET A 576 0.04 0.91 45.68
C MET A 576 -0.96 -0.24 45.90
N LEU A 577 -0.79 -1.34 45.15
CA LEU A 577 -1.64 -2.52 45.25
C LEU A 577 -1.50 -3.22 46.60
N SER A 578 -0.28 -3.42 47.12
CA SER A 578 -0.08 -4.05 48.43
C SER A 578 -0.67 -3.22 49.58
N THR A 579 -0.48 -1.90 49.57
CA THR A 579 -1.11 -0.97 50.53
C THR A 579 -2.64 -1.08 50.50
N TYR A 580 -3.24 -1.17 49.31
CA TYR A 580 -4.69 -1.35 49.16
C TYR A 580 -5.18 -2.74 49.61
N SER A 581 -4.46 -3.82 49.28
CA SER A 581 -4.82 -5.18 49.71
C SER A 581 -4.80 -5.34 51.24
N ILE A 582 -3.90 -4.63 51.94
CA ILE A 582 -3.84 -4.58 53.42
C ILE A 582 -5.02 -3.77 53.99
N THR A 583 -5.32 -2.60 53.41
CA THR A 583 -6.31 -1.66 53.96
C THR A 583 -7.76 -1.91 53.52
N SER A 584 -7.97 -2.69 52.45
CA SER A 584 -9.30 -2.99 51.90
C SER A 584 -9.38 -4.41 51.28
N PRO A 585 -9.65 -5.46 52.09
CA PRO A 585 -9.92 -6.81 51.60
C PRO A 585 -11.34 -6.92 50.99
N HIS A 586 -11.57 -6.25 49.86
CA HIS A 586 -12.80 -6.39 49.07
C HIS A 586 -12.72 -7.61 48.13
N ARG A 587 -13.86 -8.19 47.73
CA ARG A 587 -13.92 -9.39 46.86
C ARG A 587 -13.30 -9.23 45.47
N SER A 588 -13.04 -8.00 45.04
CA SER A 588 -12.54 -7.66 43.71
C SER A 588 -11.32 -6.74 43.85
N GLN A 589 -10.13 -7.32 43.79
CA GLN A 589 -8.87 -6.57 43.79
C GLN A 589 -8.34 -6.39 42.36
N PRO A 590 -7.61 -5.30 42.07
CA PRO A 590 -6.88 -5.15 40.80
C PRO A 590 -5.89 -6.30 40.60
N GLU A 591 -5.71 -6.78 39.37
CA GLU A 591 -4.76 -7.86 39.07
C GLU A 591 -3.32 -7.43 39.37
N ASN A 592 -2.57 -8.27 40.09
CA ASN A 592 -1.12 -8.16 40.20
C ASN A 592 -0.46 -8.88 39.02
N ILE A 593 0.64 -8.34 38.50
CA ILE A 593 1.43 -8.96 37.44
C ILE A 593 2.92 -8.76 37.72
N THR A 594 3.74 -9.78 37.47
CA THR A 594 5.20 -9.67 37.60
C THR A 594 5.84 -9.13 36.32
N TYR A 595 7.04 -8.56 36.43
CA TYR A 595 7.76 -8.03 35.27
C TYR A 595 7.99 -9.06 34.13
N PRO A 596 8.37 -10.32 34.40
CA PRO A 596 8.52 -11.35 33.36
C PRO A 596 7.20 -11.78 32.70
N GLU A 597 6.06 -11.60 33.37
CA GLU A 597 4.73 -11.87 32.82
C GLU A 597 4.23 -10.70 31.98
N LEU A 598 4.44 -9.45 32.44
CA LEU A 598 4.08 -8.23 31.72
C LEU A 598 4.72 -8.17 30.32
N LEU A 599 5.92 -8.72 30.14
CA LEU A 599 6.59 -8.82 28.83
C LEU A 599 6.01 -9.89 27.89
N LYS A 600 5.13 -10.77 28.39
CA LYS A 600 4.52 -11.88 27.64
C LYS A 600 3.05 -11.65 27.30
N ILE A 601 2.37 -10.72 27.99
CA ILE A 601 0.96 -10.44 27.74
C ILE A 601 0.75 -9.61 26.46
N TYR A 602 -0.38 -9.86 25.80
CA TYR A 602 -0.87 -9.07 24.68
C TYR A 602 -1.87 -8.01 25.17
N PHE A 603 -2.28 -7.08 24.29
CA PHE A 603 -3.16 -5.96 24.63
C PHE A 603 -4.58 -6.36 25.05
N ASP A 604 -5.01 -7.59 24.72
CA ASP A 604 -6.30 -8.20 25.06
C ASP A 604 -6.31 -8.95 26.41
N HIS A 605 -5.18 -8.98 27.12
CA HIS A 605 -5.06 -9.62 28.43
C HIS A 605 -5.91 -8.91 29.51
N THR A 606 -6.47 -9.67 30.45
CA THR A 606 -7.38 -9.17 31.51
C THR A 606 -6.77 -8.08 32.37
N PHE A 607 -5.46 -8.15 32.63
CA PHE A 607 -4.69 -7.07 33.28
C PHE A 607 -4.98 -5.68 32.68
N TRP A 608 -5.16 -5.55 31.36
CA TRP A 608 -5.46 -4.26 30.73
C TRP A 608 -6.92 -3.83 30.83
N ASN A 609 -7.79 -4.58 31.50
CA ASN A 609 -9.18 -4.19 31.73
C ASN A 609 -9.28 -3.17 32.88
N ASP A 610 -9.91 -2.02 32.60
CA ASP A 610 -10.11 -0.94 33.58
C ASP A 610 -11.54 -0.89 34.14
N GLY A 611 -12.37 -1.89 33.83
CA GLY A 611 -13.77 -1.97 34.27
C GLY A 611 -13.97 -1.90 35.78
N LEU A 612 -12.97 -2.33 36.58
CA LEU A 612 -12.97 -2.15 38.03
C LEU A 612 -12.96 -0.67 38.46
N PHE A 613 -12.27 0.20 37.72
CA PHE A 613 -12.13 1.63 38.02
C PHE A 613 -13.29 2.48 37.48
N THR A 614 -13.90 2.07 36.37
CA THR A 614 -15.02 2.80 35.73
C THR A 614 -16.39 2.29 36.18
N ASN A 615 -16.55 0.97 36.28
CA ASN A 615 -17.83 0.27 36.42
C ASN A 615 -17.74 -0.85 37.48
N GLY A 616 -17.00 -0.63 38.57
CA GLY A 616 -16.70 -1.60 39.64
C GLY A 616 -17.87 -2.17 40.47
N ARG A 617 -19.11 -2.10 39.97
CA ARG A 617 -20.29 -2.81 40.48
C ARG A 617 -20.95 -3.73 39.43
N GLU A 618 -20.54 -3.63 38.17
CA GLU A 618 -21.15 -4.34 37.04
C GLU A 618 -20.44 -5.68 36.76
N THR A 619 -21.21 -6.73 36.50
CA THR A 619 -20.66 -8.07 36.24
C THR A 619 -19.84 -8.13 34.94
N TRP A 620 -20.31 -7.52 33.85
CA TRP A 620 -19.53 -7.43 32.61
C TRP A 620 -18.19 -6.70 32.77
N ALA A 621 -18.05 -5.81 33.76
CA ALA A 621 -16.85 -4.99 33.94
C ALA A 621 -15.74 -5.67 34.78
N ILE A 622 -16.10 -6.64 35.64
CA ILE A 622 -15.18 -7.24 36.62
C ILE A 622 -15.07 -8.76 36.49
N ASP A 623 -16.17 -9.46 36.19
CA ASP A 623 -16.21 -10.92 36.24
C ASP A 623 -15.63 -11.51 34.94
N GLY A 624 -14.41 -12.05 35.05
CA GLY A 624 -13.67 -12.61 33.91
C GLY A 624 -14.41 -13.76 33.21
N ASP A 625 -15.16 -14.58 33.96
CA ASP A 625 -16.00 -15.65 33.41
C ASP A 625 -17.20 -15.05 32.63
N THR A 626 -17.90 -14.02 33.13
CA THR A 626 -18.91 -13.25 32.38
C THR A 626 -18.33 -12.65 31.09
N GLN A 627 -17.20 -11.96 31.17
CA GLN A 627 -16.53 -11.35 30.01
C GLN A 627 -16.11 -12.39 28.97
N TYR A 628 -15.56 -13.52 29.42
CA TYR A 628 -15.21 -14.63 28.57
C TYR A 628 -16.46 -15.21 27.90
N GLY A 629 -17.54 -15.44 28.65
CA GLY A 629 -18.82 -15.89 28.11
C GLY A 629 -19.41 -14.96 27.07
N MET A 630 -19.40 -13.64 27.31
CA MET A 630 -19.83 -12.63 26.33
C MET A 630 -19.02 -12.73 25.03
N ARG A 631 -17.69 -12.82 25.12
CA ARG A 631 -16.81 -13.04 23.96
C ARG A 631 -17.11 -14.36 23.25
N GLN A 632 -17.35 -15.45 23.98
CA GLN A 632 -17.68 -16.74 23.35
C GLN A 632 -19.05 -16.74 22.66
N ILE A 633 -20.07 -16.05 23.19
CA ILE A 633 -21.33 -15.86 22.46
C ILE A 633 -21.09 -15.05 21.19
N ALA A 634 -20.36 -13.93 21.27
CA ALA A 634 -20.05 -13.13 20.10
C ALA A 634 -19.27 -13.93 19.04
N TYR A 635 -18.31 -14.77 19.45
CA TYR A 635 -17.59 -15.67 18.55
C TYR A 635 -18.48 -16.76 17.95
N PHE A 636 -19.38 -17.36 18.73
CA PHE A 636 -20.30 -18.39 18.25
C PHE A 636 -21.32 -17.81 17.25
N ASP A 637 -21.97 -16.69 17.60
CA ASP A 637 -22.94 -16.00 16.75
C ASP A 637 -22.25 -15.50 15.46
N ARG A 638 -21.05 -14.88 15.57
CA ARG A 638 -20.29 -14.41 14.40
C ARG A 638 -19.76 -15.55 13.53
N ALA A 639 -19.30 -16.65 14.10
CA ALA A 639 -18.86 -17.81 13.32
C ALA A 639 -20.03 -18.47 12.58
N SER A 640 -21.21 -18.52 13.19
CA SER A 640 -22.44 -19.01 12.56
C SER A 640 -22.87 -18.10 11.40
N GLU A 641 -22.79 -16.78 11.59
CA GLU A 641 -23.03 -15.78 10.53
C GLU A 641 -22.02 -15.94 9.38
N GLU A 642 -20.72 -16.08 9.68
CA GLU A 642 -19.65 -16.23 8.71
C GLU A 642 -19.80 -17.53 7.89
N ILE A 643 -20.16 -18.66 8.50
CA ILE A 643 -20.45 -19.92 7.79
C ILE A 643 -21.60 -19.74 6.78
N ARG A 644 -22.69 -19.07 7.18
CA ARG A 644 -23.82 -18.75 6.27
C ARG A 644 -23.39 -17.83 5.13
N ARG A 645 -22.64 -16.74 5.44
CA ARG A 645 -22.13 -15.80 4.43
C ARG A 645 -21.19 -16.49 3.43
N ILE A 646 -20.29 -17.37 3.89
CA ILE A 646 -19.43 -18.19 3.03
C ILE A 646 -20.26 -19.09 2.09
N GLY A 647 -21.40 -19.60 2.58
CA GLY A 647 -22.35 -20.36 1.76
C GLY A 647 -22.94 -19.53 0.60
N TRP A 648 -23.30 -18.27 0.84
CA TRP A 648 -23.72 -17.34 -0.22
C TRP A 648 -22.57 -17.01 -1.16
N GLU A 649 -21.40 -16.66 -0.61
CA GLU A 649 -20.19 -16.30 -1.34
C GLU A 649 -19.77 -17.36 -2.37
N VAL A 650 -19.84 -18.66 -2.03
CA VAL A 650 -19.60 -19.76 -2.98
C VAL A 650 -20.62 -19.77 -4.11
N ARG A 651 -21.92 -19.66 -3.78
CA ARG A 651 -23.01 -19.74 -4.76
C ARG A 651 -23.00 -18.55 -5.71
N ARG A 652 -22.67 -17.34 -5.23
CA ARG A 652 -22.40 -16.16 -6.08
C ARG A 652 -21.26 -16.40 -7.06
N VAL A 653 -20.15 -17.01 -6.61
CA VAL A 653 -18.99 -17.35 -7.47
C VAL A 653 -19.37 -18.40 -8.52
N MET A 654 -20.10 -19.46 -8.14
CA MET A 654 -20.54 -20.49 -9.07
C MET A 654 -21.48 -19.93 -10.13
N ARG A 655 -22.52 -19.18 -9.72
CA ARG A 655 -23.47 -18.52 -10.64
C ARG A 655 -22.76 -17.56 -11.60
N TRP A 656 -21.92 -16.66 -11.07
CA TRP A 656 -21.13 -15.74 -11.91
C TRP A 656 -20.31 -16.47 -12.98
N ALA A 657 -19.63 -17.57 -12.62
CA ALA A 657 -18.82 -18.31 -13.58
C ALA A 657 -19.68 -19.03 -14.62
N ILE A 658 -20.82 -19.61 -14.23
CA ILE A 658 -21.79 -20.27 -15.11
C ILE A 658 -22.41 -19.27 -16.09
N ASP A 659 -22.91 -18.15 -15.58
CA ASP A 659 -23.57 -17.10 -16.37
C ASP A 659 -22.58 -16.47 -17.36
N LEU A 660 -21.34 -16.22 -16.90
CA LEU A 660 -20.27 -15.69 -17.74
C LEU A 660 -19.80 -16.69 -18.80
N HIS A 661 -19.64 -17.98 -18.44
CA HIS A 661 -19.36 -19.05 -19.40
C HIS A 661 -20.44 -19.08 -20.49
N ASN A 662 -21.71 -19.20 -20.10
CA ASN A 662 -22.84 -19.28 -21.04
C ASN A 662 -22.89 -18.05 -21.95
N SER A 663 -22.77 -16.84 -21.38
CA SER A 663 -22.76 -15.59 -22.15
C SER A 663 -21.62 -15.54 -23.16
N LEU A 664 -20.39 -15.94 -22.78
CA LEU A 664 -19.23 -15.94 -23.68
C LEU A 664 -19.33 -17.02 -24.75
N TYR A 665 -19.82 -18.21 -24.40
CA TYR A 665 -20.00 -19.32 -25.32
C TYR A 665 -21.04 -19.00 -26.39
N SER A 666 -22.22 -18.48 -26.00
CA SER A 666 -23.24 -18.03 -26.96
C SER A 666 -22.73 -16.90 -27.87
N TYR A 667 -21.94 -15.96 -27.34
CA TYR A 667 -21.34 -14.90 -28.14
C TYR A 667 -20.29 -15.44 -29.13
N LEU A 668 -19.48 -16.41 -28.71
CA LEU A 668 -18.50 -17.06 -29.58
C LEU A 668 -19.19 -17.85 -30.71
N PHE A 669 -20.28 -18.56 -30.40
CA PHE A 669 -21.09 -19.26 -31.40
C PHE A 669 -21.68 -18.29 -32.45
N GLN A 670 -22.19 -17.14 -32.02
CA GLN A 670 -22.65 -16.07 -32.93
C GLN A 670 -21.50 -15.56 -33.82
N LEU A 671 -20.30 -15.30 -33.25
CA LEU A 671 -19.13 -14.89 -34.03
C LEU A 671 -18.64 -15.96 -35.03
N GLN A 672 -18.93 -17.25 -34.79
CA GLN A 672 -18.55 -18.34 -35.69
C GLN A 672 -19.58 -18.55 -36.80
N SER A 673 -20.88 -18.48 -36.51
CA SER A 673 -21.93 -18.63 -37.53
C SER A 673 -21.87 -17.52 -38.59
N GLN A 674 -21.58 -16.29 -38.18
CA GLN A 674 -21.45 -15.12 -39.07
C GLN A 674 -20.21 -15.16 -39.99
N ASN A 675 -19.27 -16.08 -39.78
CA ASN A 675 -18.08 -16.20 -40.62
C ASN A 675 -18.34 -16.96 -41.95
N ASN A 676 -19.57 -17.48 -42.14
CA ASN A 676 -19.95 -18.35 -43.25
C ASN A 676 -20.95 -17.73 -44.25
N GLU A 677 -21.58 -16.58 -43.93
CA GLU A 677 -22.55 -15.91 -44.81
C GLU A 677 -22.01 -14.58 -45.32
N VAL A 678 -22.16 -14.33 -46.63
CA VAL A 678 -21.36 -13.32 -47.36
C VAL A 678 -21.92 -11.88 -47.23
N GLU A 679 -23.19 -11.73 -46.88
CA GLU A 679 -23.84 -10.42 -46.67
C GLU A 679 -24.86 -10.53 -45.53
N LEU A 680 -24.69 -9.77 -44.43
CA LEU A 680 -25.77 -9.18 -43.61
C LEU A 680 -25.24 -8.28 -42.46
N GLN A 681 -26.15 -7.55 -41.81
CA GLN A 681 -25.84 -6.40 -40.95
C GLN A 681 -25.18 -6.77 -39.62
N MET A 682 -24.07 -6.09 -39.31
CA MET A 682 -23.12 -6.48 -38.27
C MET A 682 -23.40 -5.78 -36.92
N ASP A 683 -24.55 -6.05 -36.29
CA ASP A 683 -25.01 -5.38 -35.05
C ASP A 683 -24.33 -5.83 -33.73
N LEU A 684 -23.28 -6.67 -33.83
CA LEU A 684 -22.47 -7.09 -32.69
C LEU A 684 -21.59 -5.93 -32.18
N CYS A 685 -21.96 -5.36 -31.04
CA CYS A 685 -21.35 -4.15 -30.46
C CYS A 685 -19.83 -4.27 -30.21
N LEU A 686 -19.32 -5.47 -29.91
CA LEU A 686 -17.88 -5.73 -29.79
C LEU A 686 -17.13 -5.57 -31.11
N VAL A 687 -17.75 -5.97 -32.23
CA VAL A 687 -17.18 -5.92 -33.59
C VAL A 687 -17.25 -4.48 -34.14
N GLN A 688 -18.27 -3.72 -33.75
CA GLN A 688 -18.42 -2.30 -34.08
C GLN A 688 -17.53 -1.35 -33.24
N HIS A 689 -16.79 -1.87 -32.25
CA HIS A 689 -16.06 -1.04 -31.29
C HIS A 689 -15.04 -0.10 -31.98
N PRO A 690 -14.98 1.22 -31.66
CA PRO A 690 -14.16 2.19 -32.39
C PRO A 690 -12.67 1.85 -32.50
N ALA A 691 -12.10 1.23 -31.46
CA ALA A 691 -10.70 0.80 -31.46
C ALA A 691 -10.36 -0.30 -32.50
N LEU A 692 -11.36 -0.99 -33.06
CA LEU A 692 -11.18 -2.00 -34.13
C LEU A 692 -11.44 -1.42 -35.54
N SER A 693 -11.68 -0.11 -35.66
CA SER A 693 -12.11 0.53 -36.92
C SER A 693 -11.15 0.37 -38.09
N SER A 694 -9.85 0.20 -37.85
CA SER A 694 -8.80 0.04 -38.87
C SER A 694 -8.70 -1.35 -39.49
N LEU A 695 -9.43 -2.36 -38.96
CA LEU A 695 -9.46 -3.70 -39.53
C LEU A 695 -10.53 -3.88 -40.62
N SER A 696 -10.31 -4.88 -41.48
CA SER A 696 -11.34 -5.41 -42.38
C SER A 696 -12.49 -6.08 -41.60
N GLY A 697 -13.65 -6.29 -42.23
CA GLY A 697 -14.77 -7.02 -41.60
C GLY A 697 -14.35 -8.35 -40.96
N PRO A 698 -13.72 -9.27 -41.72
CA PRO A 698 -13.16 -10.51 -41.16
C PRO A 698 -12.14 -10.28 -40.05
N GLY A 699 -11.25 -9.29 -40.20
CA GLY A 699 -10.26 -8.93 -39.17
C GLY A 699 -10.90 -8.52 -37.84
N LYS A 700 -12.01 -7.76 -37.88
CA LYS A 700 -12.79 -7.40 -36.67
C LYS A 700 -13.42 -8.62 -36.01
N ILE A 701 -13.91 -9.59 -36.79
CA ILE A 701 -14.45 -10.86 -36.29
C ILE A 701 -13.32 -11.68 -35.63
N SER A 702 -12.18 -11.84 -36.29
CA SER A 702 -10.99 -12.52 -35.73
C SER A 702 -10.52 -11.87 -34.41
N ALA A 703 -10.46 -10.54 -34.35
CA ALA A 703 -10.09 -9.81 -33.13
C ALA A 703 -11.12 -10.02 -32.00
N ALA A 704 -12.42 -9.95 -32.30
CA ALA A 704 -13.48 -10.21 -31.34
C ALA A 704 -13.46 -11.66 -30.82
N GLN A 705 -13.21 -12.64 -31.71
CA GLN A 705 -13.08 -14.05 -31.34
C GLN A 705 -11.91 -14.27 -30.36
N VAL A 706 -10.75 -13.63 -30.56
CA VAL A 706 -9.62 -13.72 -29.61
C VAL A 706 -10.01 -13.22 -28.23
N ILE A 707 -10.64 -12.03 -28.13
CA ILE A 707 -11.07 -11.44 -26.85
C ILE A 707 -12.00 -12.38 -26.09
N ILE A 708 -13.01 -12.93 -26.77
CA ILE A 708 -14.02 -13.79 -26.14
C ILE A 708 -13.41 -15.15 -25.78
N TYR A 709 -12.57 -15.73 -26.65
CA TYR A 709 -11.91 -17.01 -26.41
C TYR A 709 -10.93 -16.94 -25.24
N GLU A 710 -10.07 -15.92 -25.15
CA GLU A 710 -9.18 -15.72 -24.00
C GLU A 710 -9.95 -15.62 -22.69
N LYS A 711 -11.05 -14.86 -22.68
CA LYS A 711 -11.88 -14.70 -21.48
C LYS A 711 -12.60 -15.99 -21.11
N LEU A 712 -13.13 -16.73 -22.09
CA LEU A 712 -13.77 -18.02 -21.87
C LEU A 712 -12.77 -19.00 -21.27
N VAL A 713 -11.61 -19.21 -21.92
CA VAL A 713 -10.52 -20.06 -21.42
C VAL A 713 -10.09 -19.67 -20.00
N HIS A 714 -10.06 -18.37 -19.67
CA HIS A 714 -9.79 -17.93 -18.29
C HIS A 714 -10.86 -18.41 -17.30
N VAL A 715 -12.15 -18.28 -17.63
CA VAL A 715 -13.26 -18.77 -16.79
C VAL A 715 -13.21 -20.28 -16.64
N LEU A 716 -13.01 -21.05 -17.73
CA LEU A 716 -12.89 -22.51 -17.68
C LEU A 716 -11.77 -22.97 -16.74
N ASN A 717 -10.59 -22.34 -16.85
CA ASN A 717 -9.45 -22.62 -15.96
C ASN A 717 -9.77 -22.31 -14.49
N LEU A 718 -10.53 -21.24 -14.21
CA LEU A 718 -11.00 -20.96 -12.85
C LEU A 718 -11.98 -22.02 -12.36
N GLN A 719 -12.95 -22.44 -13.18
CA GLN A 719 -13.93 -23.48 -12.83
C GLN A 719 -13.23 -24.79 -12.45
N VAL A 720 -12.29 -25.28 -13.28
CA VAL A 720 -11.50 -26.49 -13.00
C VAL A 720 -10.66 -26.33 -11.71
N LEU A 721 -9.94 -25.22 -11.55
CA LEU A 721 -9.09 -24.96 -10.37
C LEU A 721 -9.90 -24.86 -9.07
N TRP A 722 -11.12 -24.33 -9.15
CA TRP A 722 -11.98 -24.10 -8.01
C TRP A 722 -12.83 -25.31 -7.63
N ASN A 723 -13.15 -26.19 -8.58
CA ASN A 723 -14.16 -27.25 -8.48
C ASN A 723 -14.16 -27.99 -7.13
N SER A 724 -13.05 -28.64 -6.77
CA SER A 724 -12.97 -29.44 -5.54
C SER A 724 -13.20 -28.63 -4.26
N ASN A 725 -12.57 -27.45 -4.17
CA ASN A 725 -12.65 -26.60 -2.98
C ASN A 725 -14.04 -25.93 -2.85
N LEU A 726 -14.65 -25.51 -3.96
CA LEU A 726 -16.00 -24.94 -3.93
C LEU A 726 -17.05 -26.00 -3.60
N LEU A 727 -16.96 -27.20 -4.18
CA LEU A 727 -17.89 -28.29 -3.86
C LEU A 727 -17.81 -28.73 -2.40
N GLU A 728 -16.62 -28.75 -1.78
CA GLU A 728 -16.46 -29.02 -0.34
C GLU A 728 -17.19 -27.96 0.51
N VAL A 729 -16.99 -26.67 0.21
CA VAL A 729 -17.64 -25.57 0.95
C VAL A 729 -19.15 -25.50 0.68
N PHE A 730 -19.58 -25.77 -0.55
CA PHE A 730 -20.99 -25.84 -0.95
C PHE A 730 -21.75 -26.90 -0.13
N GLN A 731 -21.17 -28.10 0.02
CA GLN A 731 -21.73 -29.20 0.80
C GLN A 731 -21.65 -28.97 2.32
N SER A 732 -20.64 -28.20 2.76
CA SER A 732 -20.36 -27.95 4.19
C SER A 732 -21.00 -26.64 4.72
N THR A 733 -21.89 -26.02 3.95
CA THR A 733 -22.63 -24.80 4.33
C THR A 733 -24.15 -25.05 4.22
N PRO A 734 -25.00 -24.26 4.90
CA PRO A 734 -26.45 -24.45 4.85
C PRO A 734 -27.00 -24.44 3.40
N PRO A 735 -27.92 -25.35 3.05
CA PRO A 735 -28.51 -25.43 1.72
C PRO A 735 -29.38 -24.21 1.41
N GLN A 736 -29.53 -23.93 0.12
CA GLN A 736 -30.37 -22.87 -0.45
C GLN A 736 -31.23 -23.41 -1.59
N ASP A 737 -32.34 -22.73 -1.88
CA ASP A 737 -33.20 -23.08 -3.00
C ASP A 737 -32.44 -22.97 -4.34
N GLY A 738 -32.66 -23.94 -5.23
CA GLY A 738 -31.94 -24.04 -6.51
C GLY A 738 -30.51 -24.62 -6.43
N ASP A 739 -30.07 -25.10 -5.27
CA ASP A 739 -28.74 -25.72 -5.12
C ASP A 739 -28.53 -26.98 -5.98
N GLY A 740 -29.60 -27.75 -6.23
CA GLY A 740 -29.57 -28.93 -7.09
C GLY A 740 -29.17 -28.57 -8.51
N ASP A 741 -29.94 -27.67 -9.13
CA ASP A 741 -29.72 -27.22 -10.51
C ASP A 741 -28.36 -26.53 -10.66
N LEU A 742 -28.00 -25.67 -9.70
CA LEU A 742 -26.70 -24.97 -9.69
C LEU A 742 -25.52 -25.96 -9.66
N LYS A 743 -25.64 -27.05 -8.89
CA LYS A 743 -24.60 -28.10 -8.83
C LYS A 743 -24.54 -28.91 -10.12
N ILE A 744 -25.69 -29.24 -10.73
CA ILE A 744 -25.74 -29.97 -12.01
C ILE A 744 -25.05 -29.15 -13.10
N ILE A 745 -25.49 -27.90 -13.33
CA ILE A 745 -24.94 -27.02 -14.37
C ILE A 745 -23.44 -26.76 -14.15
N TRP A 746 -23.00 -26.60 -12.89
CA TRP A 746 -21.59 -26.48 -12.56
C TRP A 746 -20.78 -27.72 -12.96
N CYS A 747 -21.27 -28.91 -12.58
CA CYS A 747 -20.61 -30.17 -12.91
C CYS A 747 -20.56 -30.39 -14.43
N ASP A 748 -21.66 -30.14 -15.14
CA ASP A 748 -21.73 -30.32 -16.59
C ASP A 748 -20.75 -29.40 -17.33
N GLN A 749 -20.67 -28.12 -16.95
CA GLN A 749 -19.69 -27.20 -17.51
C GLN A 749 -18.24 -27.62 -17.19
N VAL A 750 -17.94 -28.08 -15.97
CA VAL A 750 -16.59 -28.55 -15.62
C VAL A 750 -16.23 -29.83 -16.37
N LEU A 751 -17.18 -30.76 -16.54
CA LEU A 751 -16.99 -31.99 -17.30
C LEU A 751 -16.82 -31.73 -18.81
N SER A 752 -17.42 -30.68 -19.37
CA SER A 752 -17.19 -30.30 -20.78
C SER A 752 -15.78 -29.75 -21.08
N VAL A 753 -14.95 -29.57 -20.06
CA VAL A 753 -13.60 -28.98 -20.13
C VAL A 753 -12.49 -30.00 -19.91
N ILE A 754 -12.81 -31.15 -19.30
CA ILE A 754 -11.87 -32.23 -18.92
C ILE A 754 -11.91 -33.34 -19.96
#